data_AF-A0A7L2IAY1-F1
#
_entry.id   AF-A0A7L2IAY1-F1
#
_cell.length_a   1.000
_cell.length_b   1.000
_cell.length_c   1.000
_cell.angle_alpha   90.00
_cell.angle_beta   90.00
_cell.angle_gamma   90.00
#
_symmetry.space_group_name_H-M   'P 1'
#
loop_
_entity.id
_entity.type
_entity.pdbx_description
1 polymer ?
#
loop_
_entity_poly.entity_id
_entity_poly.type
_entity_poly.pdbx_seq_one_letter_code
_entity_poly.pdbx_strand_id
1 'polypeptide(L)'
;QAWDLAVDICLSQLPTIIEEGTAFRHSPFFAEQLTAFQVWLTMGVENRNPPEQLPIVLQVLLSQVHRLRALDLLGRFLDLGPWAVSLALSVGIFPYVLKLLQSSARELRPLLVFIWAKILAVDSSCQADLVKDNGHKYFLSVLADPYMPAEHRTMTAFILAVIVNNYTTGQEACLQGNLIAICLEQLNDPHPLLRQWVAICLGRIWQNFDSARWCGVRDSAHEKLYSLLSDPIPEVRCAAVLALGTFVGNSAERTDHSTTIDHNVAMMLAQLINDGSPMVRKELVVALSHLVVQYESNFCTVALQFMEEEKNYPLPSPAATEGGSLTPVRDGPCTPRLRSVSSYGNIRAVTTARNLNKSLQNLSLNEESGSSVAFSPGNLSTSSSASSTLGSPENEEYILSFETIDKMRRVSSYSSLNSLIGVSFNSVYTQIWRVLLHLAADPYPDVSDLAMKVLNSIAYKATVNARPQRILDTSSLTQSAPASPTNKGMHIHQVGGSPPTTSTSSSSLTNDVTKQPVSRDITSVRPANVGNMGVQYTPHSHQFPRTRKMFDKGPEQTTDDADDTAGHKSFISATVQTGFCDWSAKYFAQPVMKIPEEHDLESQIRKEREWRFLRNARVRKQAQKIIQKGISRLDDQIFLNRNPGVPSVVKFHPFTPCIAVADKDSICFWDWEKGEKLDYFHNGNPRYTRITAMEYLNGQDCSLLLTATDDGAIRVWKNFADLEKNPEMVTAWQGLSDMLPTTRGLARRVSIYLDRSKQGGAGMVVDWEQETGLLMTSGDVRIIRIWDTDREMKVQDIPTGADSCVTSLSCDSHRSLIVAGLGDGSIRVFDRRMALSECRVMTYREHTAWVVKAYLQKHPEGNIMSVSVNGDVRFFDPRMPESMKVLQIVKGLTALDIHPQANLFACGSMNQFTAIYNGNGELINNIKYYDGFMGQRVGAISCLAFHPHWPHLAVGSNDYYISVYSVEKRIR
;
A
#
# COMPACT_ATOMS: atom_id res chain seq x y z
N GLN A 1 24.31 56.09 19.92
CA GLN A 1 25.30 55.92 18.84
C GLN A 1 24.64 55.98 17.45
N ALA A 2 23.94 54.94 16.99
CA ALA A 2 23.36 54.93 15.64
C ALA A 2 22.33 56.05 15.38
N TRP A 3 21.54 56.42 16.40
CA TRP A 3 20.67 57.60 16.35
C TRP A 3 21.47 58.90 16.20
N ASP A 4 22.45 59.12 17.07
CA ASP A 4 23.28 60.32 17.10
C ASP A 4 24.00 60.55 15.76
N LEU A 5 24.55 59.49 15.16
CA LEU A 5 25.16 59.52 13.83
C LEU A 5 24.14 59.90 12.73
N ALA A 6 22.92 59.36 12.78
CA ALA A 6 21.87 59.70 11.82
C ALA A 6 21.36 61.14 11.99
N VAL A 7 21.39 61.69 13.20
CA VAL A 7 21.09 63.11 13.48
C VAL A 7 22.21 64.02 13.01
N ASP A 8 23.47 63.68 13.27
CA ASP A 8 24.64 64.47 12.87
C ASP A 8 24.78 64.55 11.33
N ILE A 9 24.59 63.43 10.62
CA ILE A 9 24.50 63.38 9.14
C ILE A 9 23.31 64.20 8.59
N CYS A 10 22.26 64.40 9.38
CA CYS A 10 21.11 65.23 8.98
C CYS A 10 21.39 66.73 9.20
N LEU A 11 21.88 67.10 10.39
CA LEU A 11 22.12 68.49 10.78
C LEU A 11 23.33 69.12 10.08
N SER A 12 24.36 68.34 9.77
CA SER A 12 25.54 68.81 9.00
C SER A 12 25.22 69.26 7.58
N GLN A 13 24.11 68.81 6.98
CA GLN A 13 23.61 69.27 5.69
C GLN A 13 22.81 70.59 5.78
N LEU A 14 22.37 70.98 6.97
CA LEU A 14 21.41 72.07 7.15
C LEU A 14 21.94 73.44 6.65
N PRO A 15 23.22 73.83 6.85
CA PRO A 15 23.74 75.09 6.32
C PRO A 15 23.72 75.14 4.79
N THR A 16 24.23 74.12 4.09
CA THR A 16 24.31 74.12 2.62
C THR A 16 22.94 73.99 1.94
N ILE A 17 21.96 73.40 2.60
CA ILE A 17 20.57 73.40 2.13
C ILE A 17 19.95 74.81 2.21
N ILE A 18 20.22 75.55 3.30
CA ILE A 18 19.66 76.89 3.54
C ILE A 18 20.37 77.97 2.72
N GLU A 19 21.71 77.91 2.61
CA GLU A 19 22.52 78.97 2.00
C GLU A 19 22.75 78.76 0.50
N GLU A 20 22.98 77.51 0.06
CA GLU A 20 23.29 77.18 -1.34
C GLU A 20 22.10 76.58 -2.12
N GLY A 21 20.98 76.28 -1.43
CA GLY A 21 19.83 75.63 -2.03
C GLY A 21 20.08 74.18 -2.48
N THR A 22 21.07 73.50 -1.90
CA THR A 22 21.42 72.13 -2.30
C THR A 22 20.34 71.12 -1.91
N ALA A 23 20.18 70.07 -2.72
CA ALA A 23 19.15 69.06 -2.50
C ALA A 23 19.48 68.14 -1.32
N PHE A 24 18.53 67.99 -0.39
CA PHE A 24 18.65 67.14 0.79
C PHE A 24 19.01 65.68 0.44
N ARG A 25 20.00 65.11 1.13
CA ARG A 25 20.46 63.73 0.93
C ARG A 25 19.96 62.86 2.09
N HIS A 26 19.16 61.85 1.76
CA HIS A 26 18.62 60.90 2.74
C HIS A 26 19.74 60.17 3.52
N SER A 27 19.52 59.99 4.82
CA SER A 27 20.45 59.27 5.72
C SER A 27 20.59 57.79 5.33
N PRO A 28 21.81 57.21 5.39
CA PRO A 28 22.05 55.81 5.05
C PRO A 28 21.54 54.80 6.09
N PHE A 29 21.06 55.26 7.25
CA PHE A 29 20.66 54.44 8.40
C PHE A 29 19.87 53.16 8.04
N PHE A 30 18.83 53.26 7.22
CA PHE A 30 18.03 52.08 6.85
C PHE A 30 18.77 51.11 5.93
N ALA A 31 19.63 51.61 5.04
CA ALA A 31 20.45 50.76 4.17
C ALA A 31 21.55 50.03 4.94
N GLU A 32 22.13 50.67 5.96
CA GLU A 32 23.09 50.07 6.90
C GLU A 32 22.43 49.01 7.78
N GLN A 33 21.28 49.32 8.41
CA GLN A 33 20.60 48.37 9.30
C GLN A 33 20.04 47.14 8.56
N LEU A 34 19.54 47.30 7.32
CA LEU A 34 19.24 46.15 6.46
C LEU A 34 20.48 45.32 6.11
N THR A 35 21.67 45.94 6.04
CA THR A 35 22.93 45.22 5.78
C THR A 35 23.40 44.47 7.03
N ALA A 36 23.26 45.04 8.23
CA ALA A 36 23.52 44.34 9.49
C ALA A 36 22.59 43.12 9.66
N PHE A 37 21.29 43.27 9.35
CA PHE A 37 20.33 42.16 9.33
C PHE A 37 20.70 41.08 8.28
N GLN A 38 21.13 41.50 7.09
CA GLN A 38 21.62 40.58 6.06
C GLN A 38 22.86 39.80 6.51
N VAL A 39 23.82 40.44 7.20
CA VAL A 39 24.98 39.76 7.79
C VAL A 39 24.53 38.75 8.85
N TRP A 40 23.63 39.13 9.76
CA TRP A 40 23.07 38.21 10.76
C TRP A 40 22.51 36.92 10.12
N LEU A 41 21.73 37.06 9.03
CA LEU A 41 21.19 35.92 8.27
C LEU A 41 22.27 35.01 7.65
N THR A 42 23.37 35.58 7.14
CA THR A 42 24.45 34.79 6.51
C THR A 42 25.25 33.92 7.48
N MET A 43 25.22 34.22 8.79
CA MET A 43 26.09 33.56 9.76
C MET A 43 25.49 32.32 10.43
N GLY A 44 24.30 31.86 10.04
CA GLY A 44 23.70 30.60 10.47
C GLY A 44 22.79 30.67 11.70
N VAL A 45 22.07 29.56 11.94
CA VAL A 45 20.88 29.51 12.84
C VAL A 45 21.21 29.00 14.26
N GLU A 46 22.41 28.48 14.48
CA GLU A 46 22.77 27.78 15.73
C GLU A 46 22.76 28.70 16.96
N ASN A 47 21.70 28.57 17.78
CA ASN A 47 21.55 29.11 19.14
C ASN A 47 22.05 30.56 19.34
N ARG A 48 21.41 31.50 18.63
CA ARG A 48 21.76 32.94 18.69
C ARG A 48 20.66 33.78 19.31
N ASN A 49 21.05 34.94 19.84
CA ASN A 49 20.11 36.00 20.20
C ASN A 49 19.30 36.43 18.97
N PRO A 50 18.01 36.81 19.15
CA PRO A 50 17.17 37.29 18.07
C PRO A 50 17.75 38.55 17.40
N PRO A 51 17.52 38.76 16.09
CA PRO A 51 18.08 39.89 15.36
C PRO A 51 17.47 41.22 15.81
N GLU A 52 18.29 42.06 16.46
CA GLU A 52 17.92 43.38 16.99
C GLU A 52 17.33 44.33 15.93
N GLN A 53 17.66 44.12 14.65
CA GLN A 53 17.20 44.92 13.52
C GLN A 53 15.77 44.56 13.06
N LEU A 54 15.15 43.48 13.56
CA LEU A 54 13.84 43.02 13.08
C LEU A 54 12.72 44.08 13.21
N PRO A 55 12.61 44.89 14.28
CA PRO A 55 11.67 46.02 14.33
C PRO A 55 12.00 47.14 13.34
N ILE A 56 13.27 47.29 12.94
CA ILE A 56 13.69 48.26 11.91
C ILE A 56 13.25 47.77 10.53
N VAL A 57 13.36 46.47 10.22
CA VAL A 57 12.83 45.88 8.97
C VAL A 57 11.35 46.21 8.81
N LEU A 58 10.54 46.07 9.88
CA LEU A 58 9.12 46.43 9.89
C LEU A 58 8.89 47.90 9.54
N GLN A 59 9.66 48.84 10.10
CA GLN A 59 9.56 50.27 9.74
C GLN A 59 9.94 50.51 8.26
N VAL A 60 10.90 49.76 7.71
CA VAL A 60 11.30 49.90 6.31
C VAL A 60 10.22 49.42 5.33
N LEU A 61 9.34 48.47 5.70
CA LEU A 61 8.23 48.03 4.85
C LEU A 61 7.29 49.18 4.44
N LEU A 62 7.15 50.20 5.31
CA LEU A 62 6.34 51.40 5.03
C LEU A 62 6.95 52.26 3.91
N SER A 63 8.28 52.39 3.89
CA SER A 63 9.00 53.07 2.80
C SER A 63 8.76 52.38 1.46
N GLN A 64 8.86 53.12 0.36
CA GLN A 64 8.89 52.54 -0.99
C GLN A 64 10.33 52.17 -1.40
N VAL A 65 11.30 53.05 -1.10
CA VAL A 65 12.69 53.03 -1.61
C VAL A 65 13.48 51.75 -1.25
N HIS A 66 13.14 51.13 -0.12
CA HIS A 66 13.85 49.94 0.38
C HIS A 66 12.92 48.72 0.57
N ARG A 67 11.65 48.81 0.13
CA ARG A 67 10.63 47.79 0.39
C ARG A 67 11.01 46.41 -0.14
N LEU A 68 11.50 46.34 -1.38
CA LEU A 68 11.91 45.10 -2.03
C LEU A 68 13.00 44.38 -1.23
N ARG A 69 14.05 45.11 -0.80
CA ARG A 69 15.13 44.55 0.02
C ARG A 69 14.66 44.13 1.41
N ALA A 70 13.78 44.91 2.04
CA ALA A 70 13.21 44.54 3.33
C ALA A 70 12.31 43.28 3.25
N LEU A 71 11.51 43.13 2.19
CA LEU A 71 10.69 41.94 1.95
C LEU A 71 11.53 40.70 1.59
N ASP A 72 12.58 40.84 0.77
CA ASP A 72 13.53 39.75 0.48
C ASP A 72 14.23 39.25 1.75
N LEU A 73 14.78 40.16 2.55
CA LEU A 73 15.43 39.81 3.81
C LEU A 73 14.44 39.25 4.85
N LEU A 74 13.20 39.75 4.90
CA LEU A 74 12.15 39.18 5.73
C LEU A 74 11.77 37.76 5.27
N GLY A 75 11.64 37.51 3.96
CA GLY A 75 11.40 36.18 3.41
C GLY A 75 12.50 35.19 3.83
N ARG A 76 13.77 35.57 3.66
CA ARG A 76 14.93 34.76 4.11
C ARG A 76 14.94 34.50 5.62
N PHE A 77 14.48 35.46 6.42
CA PHE A 77 14.34 35.27 7.87
C PHE A 77 13.23 34.28 8.22
N LEU A 78 12.06 34.39 7.58
CA LEU A 78 10.94 33.46 7.78
C LEU A 78 11.25 32.03 7.28
N ASP A 79 12.15 31.89 6.30
CA ASP A 79 12.64 30.57 5.84
C ASP A 79 13.49 29.83 6.89
N LEU A 80 14.00 30.50 7.93
CA LEU A 80 14.76 29.85 9.00
C LEU A 80 13.92 28.91 9.89
N GLY A 81 12.60 28.87 9.69
CA GLY A 81 11.66 27.93 10.30
C GLY A 81 10.61 28.58 11.22
N PRO A 82 9.71 27.79 11.83
CA PRO A 82 8.52 28.31 12.52
C PRO A 82 8.80 29.28 13.67
N TRP A 83 9.95 29.15 14.34
CA TRP A 83 10.38 30.04 15.41
C TRP A 83 10.57 31.49 14.91
N ALA A 84 11.09 31.66 13.69
CA ALA A 84 11.33 32.98 13.08
C ALA A 84 10.01 33.63 12.65
N VAL A 85 9.06 32.82 12.15
CA VAL A 85 7.69 33.27 11.86
C VAL A 85 6.99 33.75 13.14
N SER A 86 7.07 32.98 14.22
CA SER A 86 6.52 33.38 15.53
C SER A 86 7.14 34.68 16.06
N LEU A 87 8.45 34.86 15.93
CA LEU A 87 9.13 36.10 16.34
C LEU A 87 8.73 37.30 15.47
N ALA A 88 8.58 37.12 14.15
CA ALA A 88 8.14 38.21 13.28
C ALA A 88 6.68 38.61 13.57
N LEU A 89 5.80 37.64 13.83
CA LEU A 89 4.41 37.90 14.22
C LEU A 89 4.32 38.63 15.57
N SER A 90 5.14 38.28 16.56
CA SER A 90 5.15 38.99 17.86
C SER A 90 5.77 40.40 17.82
N VAL A 91 6.68 40.66 16.87
CA VAL A 91 7.12 42.03 16.50
C VAL A 91 6.03 42.81 15.74
N GLY A 92 4.99 42.13 15.25
CA GLY A 92 3.80 42.76 14.67
C GLY A 92 3.89 43.02 13.16
N ILE A 93 4.60 42.20 12.37
CA ILE A 93 4.67 42.38 10.90
C ILE A 93 3.29 42.27 10.21
N PHE A 94 2.34 41.57 10.81
CA PHE A 94 1.12 41.09 10.17
C PHE A 94 0.27 42.19 9.49
N PRO A 95 -0.08 43.32 10.15
CA PRO A 95 -0.92 44.34 9.50
C PRO A 95 -0.23 45.03 8.32
N TYR A 96 1.11 45.11 8.34
CA TYR A 96 1.90 45.71 7.26
C TYR A 96 1.91 44.80 6.03
N VAL A 97 2.16 43.50 6.23
CA VAL A 97 2.17 42.49 5.17
C VAL A 97 0.78 42.25 4.58
N LEU A 98 -0.28 42.33 5.40
CA LEU A 98 -1.68 42.32 4.95
C LEU A 98 -2.01 43.53 4.08
N LYS A 99 -1.66 44.75 4.54
CA LYS A 99 -1.89 45.98 3.77
C LYS A 99 -1.12 46.01 2.44
N LEU A 100 0.03 45.34 2.35
CA LEU A 100 0.79 45.23 1.10
C LEU A 100 0.10 44.38 0.02
N LEU A 101 -0.87 43.51 0.36
CA LEU A 101 -1.70 42.80 -0.63
C LEU A 101 -2.60 43.74 -1.46
N GLN A 102 -2.83 44.97 -0.98
CA GLN A 102 -3.56 46.00 -1.73
C GLN A 102 -2.68 46.71 -2.79
N SER A 103 -1.40 46.35 -2.90
CA SER A 103 -0.47 46.95 -3.86
C SER A 103 -0.53 46.29 -5.24
N SER A 104 -0.60 47.11 -6.30
CA SER A 104 -0.57 46.68 -7.70
C SER A 104 0.84 46.41 -8.25
N ALA A 105 1.90 46.63 -7.46
CA ALA A 105 3.28 46.47 -7.89
C ALA A 105 3.65 44.98 -8.10
N ARG A 106 3.80 44.56 -9.36
CA ARG A 106 4.03 43.15 -9.74
C ARG A 106 5.29 42.55 -9.12
N GLU A 107 6.34 43.35 -8.96
CA GLU A 107 7.60 43.01 -8.29
C GLU A 107 7.44 42.51 -6.84
N LEU A 108 6.35 42.88 -6.15
CA LEU A 108 6.07 42.42 -4.79
C LEU A 108 5.45 41.02 -4.75
N ARG A 109 4.89 40.51 -5.87
CA ARG A 109 4.12 39.25 -5.90
C ARG A 109 4.90 38.03 -5.42
N PRO A 110 6.12 37.73 -5.92
CA PRO A 110 6.87 36.55 -5.47
C PRO A 110 7.22 36.60 -3.98
N LEU A 111 7.59 37.79 -3.49
CA LEU A 111 8.01 38.03 -2.10
C LEU A 111 6.81 37.92 -1.14
N LEU A 112 5.69 38.56 -1.46
CA LEU A 112 4.48 38.50 -0.63
C LEU A 112 3.87 37.09 -0.61
N VAL A 113 3.88 36.37 -1.74
CA VAL A 113 3.49 34.95 -1.77
C VAL A 113 4.39 34.11 -0.87
N PHE A 114 5.72 34.28 -0.95
CA PHE A 114 6.64 33.52 -0.08
C PHE A 114 6.39 33.80 1.40
N ILE A 115 6.26 35.07 1.78
CA ILE A 115 6.00 35.49 3.17
C ILE A 115 4.66 34.92 3.67
N TRP A 116 3.59 35.00 2.88
CA TRP A 116 2.28 34.49 3.28
C TRP A 116 2.22 32.96 3.37
N ALA A 117 2.96 32.23 2.52
CA ALA A 117 3.11 30.79 2.66
C ALA A 117 3.83 30.43 3.97
N LYS A 118 4.87 31.17 4.37
CA LYS A 118 5.54 30.97 5.67
C LYS A 118 4.66 31.30 6.87
N ILE A 119 3.83 32.34 6.79
CA ILE A 119 2.87 32.69 7.86
C ILE A 119 1.81 31.60 8.00
N LEU A 120 1.12 31.22 6.91
CA LEU A 120 0.02 30.26 6.94
C LEU A 120 0.46 28.80 7.20
N ALA A 121 1.74 28.48 7.01
CA ALA A 121 2.32 27.19 7.42
C ALA A 121 2.59 27.08 8.94
N VAL A 122 2.41 28.17 9.70
CA VAL A 122 2.62 28.23 11.16
C VAL A 122 1.35 28.64 11.90
N ASP A 123 0.59 29.61 11.35
CA ASP A 123 -0.71 30.04 11.88
C ASP A 123 -1.75 30.13 10.77
N SER A 124 -2.68 29.17 10.75
CA SER A 124 -3.79 29.12 9.82
C SER A 124 -4.97 30.02 10.19
N SER A 125 -5.03 30.55 11.44
CA SER A 125 -6.14 31.42 11.89
C SER A 125 -6.22 32.74 11.12
N CYS A 126 -5.06 33.18 10.60
CA CYS A 126 -4.87 34.30 9.68
C CYS A 126 -5.78 34.27 8.42
N GLN A 127 -6.41 33.14 8.09
CA GLN A 127 -7.39 33.03 7.00
C GLN A 127 -8.58 34.01 7.14
N ALA A 128 -9.00 34.35 8.36
CA ALA A 128 -10.16 35.20 8.59
C ALA A 128 -9.93 36.64 8.09
N ASP A 129 -8.79 37.26 8.44
CA ASP A 129 -8.45 38.60 7.98
C ASP A 129 -8.09 38.63 6.48
N LEU A 130 -7.49 37.57 5.94
CA LEU A 130 -7.24 37.43 4.49
C LEU A 130 -8.52 37.39 3.64
N VAL A 131 -9.62 36.86 4.18
CA VAL A 131 -10.92 36.89 3.50
C VAL A 131 -11.56 38.26 3.63
N LYS A 132 -11.65 38.79 4.85
CA LYS A 132 -12.21 40.09 5.23
C LYS A 132 -11.61 41.26 4.45
N ASP A 133 -10.29 41.37 4.40
CA ASP A 133 -9.57 42.45 3.71
C ASP A 133 -9.40 42.19 2.19
N ASN A 134 -10.14 41.20 1.64
CA ASN A 134 -10.12 40.79 0.23
C ASN A 134 -8.77 40.24 -0.28
N GLY A 135 -7.82 39.94 0.62
CA GLY A 135 -6.49 39.40 0.29
C GLY A 135 -6.51 38.11 -0.54
N HIS A 136 -7.53 37.26 -0.39
CA HIS A 136 -7.76 36.08 -1.24
C HIS A 136 -7.74 36.40 -2.75
N LYS A 137 -8.23 37.58 -3.18
CA LYS A 137 -8.25 38.02 -4.58
C LYS A 137 -6.85 38.28 -5.14
N TYR A 138 -5.89 38.66 -4.28
CA TYR A 138 -4.49 38.80 -4.66
C TYR A 138 -3.93 37.46 -5.13
N PHE A 139 -4.11 36.41 -4.33
CA PHE A 139 -3.60 35.07 -4.61
C PHE A 139 -4.30 34.41 -5.81
N LEU A 140 -5.62 34.59 -5.96
CA LEU A 140 -6.33 34.19 -7.19
C LEU A 140 -5.70 34.83 -8.44
N SER A 141 -5.36 36.12 -8.38
CA SER A 141 -4.70 36.85 -9.49
C SER A 141 -3.23 36.46 -9.77
N VAL A 142 -2.63 35.63 -8.90
CA VAL A 142 -1.26 35.11 -9.05
C VAL A 142 -1.26 33.65 -9.49
N LEU A 143 -2.21 32.83 -9.01
CA LEU A 143 -2.38 31.45 -9.48
C LEU A 143 -2.80 31.41 -10.96
N ALA A 144 -3.61 32.38 -11.38
CA ALA A 144 -4.05 32.55 -12.77
C ALA A 144 -3.05 33.30 -13.67
N ASP A 145 -1.83 33.60 -13.21
CA ASP A 145 -0.81 34.32 -14.00
C ASP A 145 0.22 33.33 -14.60
N PRO A 146 0.18 33.02 -15.91
CA PRO A 146 1.05 32.02 -16.52
C PRO A 146 2.54 32.42 -16.53
N TYR A 147 2.85 33.71 -16.29
CA TYR A 147 4.22 34.21 -16.19
C TYR A 147 4.82 34.04 -14.79
N MET A 148 4.04 33.60 -13.80
CA MET A 148 4.52 33.31 -12.46
C MET A 148 5.20 31.93 -12.40
N PRO A 149 6.45 31.81 -11.89
CA PRO A 149 7.13 30.53 -11.73
C PRO A 149 6.32 29.50 -10.95
N ALA A 150 6.48 28.22 -11.30
CA ALA A 150 5.64 27.13 -10.79
C ALA A 150 5.76 26.96 -9.26
N GLU A 151 6.90 27.29 -8.69
CA GLU A 151 7.20 27.29 -7.25
C GLU A 151 6.31 28.33 -6.52
N HIS A 152 6.21 29.54 -7.07
CA HIS A 152 5.35 30.59 -6.52
C HIS A 152 3.86 30.31 -6.80
N ARG A 153 3.50 29.73 -7.95
CA ARG A 153 2.12 29.22 -8.16
C ARG A 153 1.78 28.11 -7.16
N THR A 154 2.74 27.24 -6.81
CA THR A 154 2.56 26.17 -5.80
C THR A 154 2.32 26.75 -4.40
N MET A 155 3.14 27.72 -3.97
CA MET A 155 2.92 28.46 -2.73
C MET A 155 1.56 29.18 -2.73
N THR A 156 1.12 29.71 -3.88
CA THR A 156 -0.18 30.38 -4.02
C THR A 156 -1.35 29.41 -3.91
N ALA A 157 -1.24 28.22 -4.52
CA ALA A 157 -2.22 27.14 -4.38
C ALA A 157 -2.30 26.64 -2.92
N PHE A 158 -1.16 26.53 -2.22
CA PHE A 158 -1.13 26.25 -0.78
C PHE A 158 -1.84 27.33 0.05
N ILE A 159 -1.54 28.62 -0.18
CA ILE A 159 -2.19 29.74 0.51
C ILE A 159 -3.71 29.68 0.35
N LEU A 160 -4.20 29.46 -0.89
CA LEU A 160 -5.62 29.32 -1.18
C LEU A 160 -6.22 28.06 -0.53
N ALA A 161 -5.49 26.93 -0.53
CA ALA A 161 -5.87 25.70 0.15
C ALA A 161 -5.89 25.81 1.67
N VAL A 162 -5.18 26.77 2.29
CA VAL A 162 -5.35 27.12 3.70
C VAL A 162 -6.57 28.02 3.88
N ILE A 163 -6.73 29.08 3.07
CA ILE A 163 -7.85 30.04 3.18
C ILE A 163 -9.24 29.39 3.13
N VAL A 164 -9.40 28.28 2.39
CA VAL A 164 -10.67 27.53 2.28
C VAL A 164 -10.79 26.35 3.25
N ASN A 165 -9.80 26.13 4.13
CA ASN A 165 -9.72 24.92 4.97
C ASN A 165 -10.70 24.95 6.14
N ASN A 166 -11.81 24.21 6.02
CA ASN A 166 -12.91 24.16 7.00
C ASN A 166 -13.46 25.56 7.36
N TYR A 167 -13.45 26.50 6.42
CA TYR A 167 -13.90 27.88 6.62
C TYR A 167 -14.84 28.36 5.52
N THR A 168 -16.15 28.26 5.77
CA THR A 168 -17.21 28.50 4.76
C THR A 168 -17.16 29.90 4.15
N THR A 169 -16.90 30.95 4.93
CA THR A 169 -16.76 32.31 4.37
C THR A 169 -15.56 32.42 3.40
N GLY A 170 -14.49 31.66 3.63
CA GLY A 170 -13.36 31.53 2.71
C GLY A 170 -13.72 30.72 1.46
N GLN A 171 -14.44 29.60 1.62
CA GLN A 171 -14.96 28.78 0.51
C GLN A 171 -15.90 29.60 -0.40
N GLU A 172 -16.86 30.35 0.17
CA GLU A 172 -17.78 31.24 -0.54
C GLU A 172 -17.04 32.35 -1.31
N ALA A 173 -16.13 33.06 -0.65
CA ALA A 173 -15.37 34.15 -1.26
C ALA A 173 -14.45 33.65 -2.41
N CYS A 174 -13.84 32.48 -2.25
CA CYS A 174 -13.01 31.88 -3.29
C CYS A 174 -13.83 31.26 -4.42
N LEU A 175 -15.04 30.75 -4.15
CA LEU A 175 -15.99 30.29 -5.16
C LEU A 175 -16.45 31.45 -6.06
N GLN A 176 -16.82 32.59 -5.46
CA GLN A 176 -17.11 33.83 -6.18
C GLN A 176 -15.88 34.39 -6.93
N GLY A 177 -14.68 34.05 -6.47
CA GLY A 177 -13.41 34.34 -7.11
C GLY A 177 -12.99 33.36 -8.22
N ASN A 178 -13.89 32.45 -8.65
CA ASN A 178 -13.65 31.44 -9.69
C ASN A 178 -12.48 30.48 -9.41
N LEU A 179 -12.16 30.20 -8.12
CA LEU A 179 -11.04 29.32 -7.75
C LEU A 179 -11.08 27.94 -8.41
N ILE A 180 -12.27 27.34 -8.58
CA ILE A 180 -12.42 26.02 -9.20
C ILE A 180 -11.94 26.03 -10.66
N ALA A 181 -12.39 26.99 -11.48
CA ALA A 181 -11.97 27.12 -12.87
C ALA A 181 -10.44 27.35 -12.97
N ILE A 182 -9.91 28.28 -12.17
CA ILE A 182 -8.47 28.58 -12.13
C ILE A 182 -7.65 27.33 -11.79
N CYS A 183 -8.04 26.59 -10.74
CA CYS A 183 -7.39 25.35 -10.36
C CYS A 183 -7.46 24.28 -11.46
N LEU A 184 -8.60 24.10 -12.12
CA LEU A 184 -8.77 23.10 -13.17
C LEU A 184 -7.93 23.39 -14.43
N GLU A 185 -7.55 24.65 -14.67
CA GLU A 185 -6.58 25.01 -15.73
C GLU A 185 -5.14 24.62 -15.35
N GLN A 186 -4.76 24.73 -14.07
CA GLN A 186 -3.41 24.38 -13.60
C GLN A 186 -3.18 22.86 -13.41
N LEU A 187 -4.23 22.04 -13.53
CA LEU A 187 -4.22 20.62 -13.15
C LEU A 187 -3.22 19.77 -13.94
N ASN A 188 -2.87 20.17 -15.16
CA ASN A 188 -1.93 19.46 -16.04
C ASN A 188 -0.53 20.12 -16.11
N ASP A 189 -0.18 21.02 -15.17
CA ASP A 189 1.14 21.66 -15.15
C ASP A 189 2.28 20.63 -14.92
N PRO A 190 3.45 20.77 -15.58
CA PRO A 190 4.58 19.86 -15.37
C PRO A 190 5.06 19.72 -13.92
N HIS A 191 4.88 20.74 -13.08
CA HIS A 191 5.37 20.76 -11.69
C HIS A 191 4.52 19.90 -10.74
N PRO A 192 5.05 18.80 -10.16
CA PRO A 192 4.24 17.84 -9.41
C PRO A 192 3.63 18.42 -8.13
N LEU A 193 4.40 19.23 -7.38
CA LEU A 193 3.87 19.91 -6.18
C LEU A 193 2.73 20.89 -6.53
N LEU A 194 2.71 21.45 -7.75
CA LEU A 194 1.60 22.30 -8.17
C LEU A 194 0.34 21.46 -8.41
N ARG A 195 0.45 20.34 -9.14
CA ARG A 195 -0.69 19.41 -9.35
C ARG A 195 -1.25 18.90 -8.02
N GLN A 196 -0.37 18.50 -7.09
CA GLN A 196 -0.72 18.11 -5.72
C GLN A 196 -1.51 19.20 -5.00
N TRP A 197 -0.98 20.42 -4.90
CA TRP A 197 -1.63 21.49 -4.13
C TRP A 197 -2.87 22.07 -4.80
N VAL A 198 -2.95 22.05 -6.13
CA VAL A 198 -4.17 22.35 -6.89
C VAL A 198 -5.27 21.34 -6.57
N ALA A 199 -4.95 20.04 -6.54
CA ALA A 199 -5.91 19.00 -6.17
C ALA A 199 -6.33 19.08 -4.69
N ILE A 200 -5.41 19.33 -3.74
CA ILE A 200 -5.77 19.59 -2.32
C ILE A 200 -6.66 20.84 -2.19
N CYS A 201 -6.36 21.90 -2.93
CA CYS A 201 -7.15 23.14 -2.95
C CYS A 201 -8.58 22.90 -3.45
N LEU A 202 -8.74 22.14 -4.54
CA LEU A 202 -10.03 21.68 -5.05
C LEU A 202 -10.78 20.82 -4.02
N GLY A 203 -10.09 19.85 -3.42
CA GLY A 203 -10.64 18.98 -2.39
C GLY A 203 -11.21 19.73 -1.18
N ARG A 204 -10.55 20.83 -0.76
CA ARG A 204 -10.97 21.65 0.38
C ARG A 204 -12.04 22.69 0.06
N ILE A 205 -12.09 23.28 -1.15
CA ILE A 205 -13.13 24.29 -1.46
C ILE A 205 -14.54 23.69 -1.46
N TRP A 206 -14.74 22.44 -1.91
CA TRP A 206 -16.05 21.80 -1.87
C TRP A 206 -16.34 21.00 -0.61
N GLN A 207 -15.36 20.77 0.27
CA GLN A 207 -15.52 19.98 1.50
C GLN A 207 -16.63 20.56 2.39
N ASN A 208 -17.65 19.75 2.67
CA ASN A 208 -18.90 20.12 3.35
C ASN A 208 -19.64 21.32 2.73
N PHE A 209 -19.48 21.59 1.42
CA PHE A 209 -20.03 22.78 0.75
C PHE A 209 -20.59 22.48 -0.65
N ASP A 210 -21.86 22.07 -0.69
CA ASP A 210 -22.57 21.59 -1.89
C ASP A 210 -22.61 22.63 -3.03
N SER A 211 -22.61 23.94 -2.74
CA SER A 211 -22.55 25.00 -3.78
C SER A 211 -21.27 24.95 -4.62
N ALA A 212 -20.13 24.60 -4.00
CA ALA A 212 -18.87 24.39 -4.70
C ALA A 212 -18.81 23.01 -5.37
N ARG A 213 -19.39 21.95 -4.76
CA ARG A 213 -19.56 20.62 -5.40
C ARG A 213 -20.30 20.76 -6.73
N TRP A 214 -21.47 21.42 -6.73
CA TRP A 214 -22.26 21.65 -7.96
C TRP A 214 -21.57 22.57 -8.98
N CYS A 215 -20.65 23.45 -8.55
CA CYS A 215 -19.78 24.17 -9.48
C CYS A 215 -18.77 23.23 -10.14
N GLY A 216 -18.11 22.38 -9.36
CA GLY A 216 -17.24 21.31 -9.87
C GLY A 216 -17.96 20.28 -10.77
N VAL A 217 -19.27 20.05 -10.59
CA VAL A 217 -20.07 19.26 -11.55
C VAL A 217 -20.15 19.96 -12.91
N ARG A 218 -20.50 21.25 -12.93
CA ARG A 218 -20.63 22.04 -14.18
C ARG A 218 -19.31 22.16 -14.93
N ASP A 219 -18.20 22.32 -14.21
CA ASP A 219 -16.86 22.46 -14.78
C ASP A 219 -16.18 21.10 -15.09
N SER A 220 -16.90 19.98 -14.91
CA SER A 220 -16.42 18.59 -15.07
C SER A 220 -15.14 18.29 -14.26
N ALA A 221 -15.06 18.79 -13.03
CA ALA A 221 -13.90 18.68 -12.15
C ALA A 221 -13.52 17.22 -11.84
N HIS A 222 -14.51 16.34 -11.64
CA HIS A 222 -14.30 14.92 -11.35
C HIS A 222 -13.65 14.19 -12.54
N GLU A 223 -14.18 14.37 -13.75
CA GLU A 223 -13.60 13.80 -14.99
C GLU A 223 -12.17 14.31 -15.24
N LYS A 224 -11.89 15.59 -14.96
CA LYS A 224 -10.54 16.17 -15.04
C LYS A 224 -9.60 15.59 -14.00
N LEU A 225 -10.06 15.33 -12.77
CA LEU A 225 -9.24 14.73 -11.70
C LEU A 225 -8.87 13.27 -11.97
N TYR A 226 -9.60 12.53 -12.82
CA TYR A 226 -9.23 11.16 -13.14
C TYR A 226 -7.87 11.03 -13.84
N SER A 227 -7.37 12.07 -14.53
CA SER A 227 -6.03 12.03 -15.14
C SER A 227 -4.93 11.85 -14.08
N LEU A 228 -5.07 12.53 -12.94
CA LEU A 228 -4.13 12.51 -11.82
C LEU A 228 -4.14 11.18 -11.04
N LEU A 229 -5.16 10.33 -11.20
CA LEU A 229 -5.17 8.97 -10.63
C LEU A 229 -4.11 8.04 -11.25
N SER A 230 -3.48 8.46 -12.34
CA SER A 230 -2.38 7.75 -13.03
C SER A 230 -1.07 8.55 -13.06
N ASP A 231 -0.96 9.60 -12.24
CA ASP A 231 0.24 10.43 -12.17
C ASP A 231 1.46 9.60 -11.71
N PRO A 232 2.66 9.77 -12.29
CA PRO A 232 3.88 9.11 -11.81
C PRO A 232 4.15 9.34 -10.32
N ILE A 233 3.73 10.47 -9.73
CA ILE A 233 4.06 10.85 -8.36
C ILE A 233 2.94 10.43 -7.38
N PRO A 234 3.21 9.58 -6.37
CA PRO A 234 2.17 9.06 -5.47
C PRO A 234 1.47 10.16 -4.65
N GLU A 235 2.14 11.25 -4.30
CA GLU A 235 1.52 12.39 -3.61
C GLU A 235 0.47 13.10 -4.48
N VAL A 236 0.64 13.12 -5.81
CA VAL A 236 -0.35 13.69 -6.74
C VAL A 236 -1.55 12.75 -6.88
N ARG A 237 -1.31 11.42 -6.96
CA ARG A 237 -2.38 10.42 -6.93
C ARG A 237 -3.17 10.50 -5.62
N CYS A 238 -2.49 10.63 -4.49
CA CYS A 238 -3.08 10.81 -3.16
C CYS A 238 -3.96 12.07 -3.09
N ALA A 239 -3.48 13.22 -3.61
CA ALA A 239 -4.25 14.46 -3.67
C ALA A 239 -5.49 14.37 -4.57
N ALA A 240 -5.44 13.61 -5.67
CA ALA A 240 -6.60 13.34 -6.51
C ALA A 240 -7.63 12.43 -5.82
N VAL A 241 -7.17 11.39 -5.10
CA VAL A 241 -8.03 10.51 -4.28
C VAL A 241 -8.71 11.29 -3.15
N LEU A 242 -7.98 12.14 -2.43
CA LEU A 242 -8.53 13.08 -1.44
C LEU A 242 -9.62 13.97 -2.07
N ALA A 243 -9.32 14.62 -3.19
CA ALA A 243 -10.24 15.58 -3.81
C ALA A 243 -11.54 14.92 -4.29
N LEU A 244 -11.45 13.73 -4.89
CA LEU A 244 -12.61 12.93 -5.30
C LEU A 244 -13.35 12.35 -4.10
N GLY A 245 -12.64 11.93 -3.05
CA GLY A 245 -13.21 11.45 -1.79
C GLY A 245 -13.99 12.51 -1.04
N THR A 246 -13.50 13.75 -0.98
CA THR A 246 -14.27 14.89 -0.44
C THR A 246 -15.40 15.28 -1.37
N PHE A 247 -15.28 15.14 -2.70
CA PHE A 247 -16.36 15.46 -3.65
C PHE A 247 -17.61 14.57 -3.47
N VAL A 248 -17.42 13.31 -3.06
CA VAL A 248 -18.50 12.35 -2.76
C VAL A 248 -19.11 12.58 -1.37
N GLY A 249 -18.32 13.03 -0.39
CA GLY A 249 -18.75 13.14 1.01
C GLY A 249 -19.88 14.14 1.28
N ASN A 250 -20.08 15.13 0.41
CA ASN A 250 -20.98 16.27 0.65
C ASN A 250 -22.27 16.13 -0.17
N SER A 251 -23.18 15.28 0.31
CA SER A 251 -24.54 15.17 -0.23
C SER A 251 -25.53 15.36 0.91
N ALA A 252 -25.85 16.62 1.21
CA ALA A 252 -27.03 16.93 2.04
C ALA A 252 -28.30 16.57 1.26
N GLU A 253 -28.33 16.92 -0.03
CA GLU A 253 -29.39 16.53 -0.97
C GLU A 253 -29.09 15.20 -1.66
N ARG A 254 -30.02 14.25 -1.59
CA ARG A 254 -29.96 12.94 -2.29
C ARG A 254 -30.74 12.99 -3.60
N THR A 255 -30.20 13.68 -4.59
CA THR A 255 -30.75 13.69 -5.95
C THR A 255 -30.29 12.45 -6.75
N ASP A 256 -31.07 12.00 -7.73
CA ASP A 256 -30.60 10.98 -8.68
C ASP A 256 -29.33 11.45 -9.45
N HIS A 257 -29.07 12.76 -9.52
CA HIS A 257 -27.90 13.31 -10.21
C HIS A 257 -26.61 13.14 -9.41
N SER A 258 -26.60 13.52 -8.13
CA SER A 258 -25.47 13.28 -7.22
C SER A 258 -25.17 11.79 -7.13
N THR A 259 -26.19 10.95 -6.93
CA THR A 259 -26.05 9.48 -6.90
C THR A 259 -25.32 8.92 -8.14
N THR A 260 -25.64 9.40 -9.34
CA THR A 260 -24.98 8.94 -10.58
C THR A 260 -23.50 9.31 -10.61
N ILE A 261 -23.15 10.51 -10.17
CA ILE A 261 -21.76 11.00 -10.15
C ILE A 261 -20.96 10.26 -9.07
N ASP A 262 -21.54 10.05 -7.89
CA ASP A 262 -20.90 9.31 -6.80
C ASP A 262 -20.57 7.87 -7.20
N HIS A 263 -21.45 7.21 -7.96
CA HIS A 263 -21.20 5.87 -8.50
C HIS A 263 -20.04 5.85 -9.50
N ASN A 264 -19.94 6.86 -10.37
CA ASN A 264 -18.81 6.98 -11.31
C ASN A 264 -17.48 7.20 -10.56
N VAL A 265 -17.45 8.17 -9.64
CA VAL A 265 -16.25 8.50 -8.86
C VAL A 265 -15.80 7.31 -8.01
N ALA A 266 -16.73 6.63 -7.32
CA ALA A 266 -16.43 5.42 -6.56
C ALA A 266 -15.79 4.32 -7.42
N MET A 267 -16.30 4.12 -8.65
CA MET A 267 -15.77 3.13 -9.58
C MET A 267 -14.44 3.50 -10.23
N MET A 268 -14.07 4.78 -10.29
CA MET A 268 -12.71 5.20 -10.65
C MET A 268 -11.74 4.99 -9.48
N LEU A 269 -12.12 5.43 -8.28
CA LEU A 269 -11.32 5.24 -7.06
C LEU A 269 -11.03 3.76 -6.76
N ALA A 270 -12.00 2.87 -7.00
CA ALA A 270 -11.85 1.42 -6.86
C ALA A 270 -10.68 0.81 -7.64
N GLN A 271 -10.15 1.48 -8.66
CA GLN A 271 -9.04 0.97 -9.49
C GLN A 271 -7.69 1.06 -8.76
N LEU A 272 -7.53 2.00 -7.82
CA LEU A 272 -6.27 2.24 -7.09
C LEU A 272 -6.02 1.25 -5.94
N ILE A 273 -6.87 0.22 -5.80
CA ILE A 273 -6.67 -0.89 -4.87
C ILE A 273 -5.34 -1.64 -5.06
N ASN A 274 -4.79 -1.64 -6.27
CA ASN A 274 -3.46 -2.23 -6.58
C ASN A 274 -2.38 -1.16 -6.77
N ASP A 275 -2.52 0.03 -6.19
CA ASP A 275 -1.43 1.03 -6.15
C ASP A 275 -0.27 0.51 -5.27
N GLY A 276 0.98 0.75 -5.68
CA GLY A 276 2.12 0.37 -4.86
C GLY A 276 2.20 1.16 -3.56
N SER A 277 1.68 2.40 -3.55
CA SER A 277 1.83 3.29 -2.41
C SER A 277 0.82 3.00 -1.29
N PRO A 278 1.28 2.69 -0.06
CA PRO A 278 0.38 2.56 1.09
C PRO A 278 -0.26 3.90 1.46
N MET A 279 0.37 5.02 1.09
CA MET A 279 -0.14 6.38 1.27
C MET A 279 -1.41 6.61 0.44
N VAL A 280 -1.37 6.29 -0.86
CA VAL A 280 -2.52 6.37 -1.77
C VAL A 280 -3.63 5.41 -1.34
N ARG A 281 -3.28 4.17 -0.94
CA ARG A 281 -4.25 3.19 -0.42
C ARG A 281 -4.89 3.62 0.91
N LYS A 282 -4.17 4.31 1.80
CA LYS A 282 -4.71 4.85 3.06
C LYS A 282 -5.73 5.97 2.81
N GLU A 283 -5.45 6.86 1.86
CA GLU A 283 -6.41 7.90 1.43
C GLU A 283 -7.61 7.30 0.68
N LEU A 284 -7.41 6.22 -0.09
CA LEU A 284 -8.50 5.49 -0.75
C LEU A 284 -9.50 4.92 0.26
N VAL A 285 -9.05 4.38 1.40
CA VAL A 285 -9.97 3.93 2.45
C VAL A 285 -10.77 5.10 3.03
N VAL A 286 -10.16 6.27 3.25
CA VAL A 286 -10.88 7.48 3.69
C VAL A 286 -11.92 7.93 2.66
N ALA A 287 -11.52 8.05 1.39
CA ALA A 287 -12.41 8.43 0.29
C ALA A 287 -13.62 7.47 0.15
N LEU A 288 -13.39 6.17 0.28
CA LEU A 288 -14.47 5.17 0.28
C LEU A 288 -15.29 5.19 1.58
N SER A 289 -14.71 5.57 2.73
CA SER A 289 -15.46 5.72 3.99
C SER A 289 -16.54 6.79 3.90
N HIS A 290 -16.31 7.89 3.16
CA HIS A 290 -17.32 8.92 2.91
C HIS A 290 -18.52 8.37 2.12
N LEU A 291 -18.27 7.58 1.07
CA LEU A 291 -19.31 6.88 0.33
C LEU A 291 -20.07 5.88 1.22
N VAL A 292 -19.35 5.15 2.08
CA VAL A 292 -19.94 4.18 3.01
C VAL A 292 -20.87 4.85 4.03
N VAL A 293 -20.51 6.01 4.57
CA VAL A 293 -21.38 6.81 5.44
C VAL A 293 -22.60 7.36 4.66
N GLN A 294 -22.39 7.88 3.45
CA GLN A 294 -23.48 8.45 2.65
C GLN A 294 -24.52 7.41 2.17
N TYR A 295 -24.11 6.17 1.93
CA TYR A 295 -24.97 5.08 1.42
C TYR A 295 -25.07 3.91 2.43
N GLU A 296 -25.07 4.22 3.72
CA GLU A 296 -25.01 3.25 4.84
C GLU A 296 -26.07 2.13 4.76
N SER A 297 -27.31 2.44 4.37
CA SER A 297 -28.40 1.45 4.20
C SER A 297 -28.06 0.38 3.16
N ASN A 298 -27.39 0.77 2.08
CA ASN A 298 -26.99 -0.10 0.99
C ASN A 298 -25.81 -0.99 1.43
N PHE A 299 -24.83 -0.41 2.11
CA PHE A 299 -23.70 -1.17 2.66
C PHE A 299 -24.10 -2.11 3.81
N CYS A 300 -25.05 -1.74 4.69
CA CYS A 300 -25.62 -2.65 5.68
C CYS A 300 -26.30 -3.87 5.02
N THR A 301 -27.00 -3.66 3.89
CA THR A 301 -27.61 -4.76 3.12
C THR A 301 -26.55 -5.72 2.57
N VAL A 302 -25.46 -5.19 2.00
CA VAL A 302 -24.34 -5.99 1.48
C VAL A 302 -23.60 -6.71 2.60
N ALA A 303 -23.33 -6.06 3.73
CA ALA A 303 -22.64 -6.64 4.87
C ALA A 303 -23.39 -7.88 5.42
N LEU A 304 -24.71 -7.79 5.58
CA LEU A 304 -25.53 -8.94 6.00
C LEU A 304 -25.44 -10.11 5.01
N GLN A 305 -25.47 -9.86 3.70
CA GLN A 305 -25.34 -10.92 2.68
C GLN A 305 -23.99 -11.65 2.79
N PHE A 306 -22.88 -10.92 2.92
CA PHE A 306 -21.55 -11.52 3.11
C PHE A 306 -21.45 -12.31 4.43
N MET A 307 -22.04 -11.79 5.52
CA MET A 307 -22.07 -12.47 6.83
C MET A 307 -23.02 -13.67 6.90
N GLU A 308 -24.04 -13.74 6.05
CA GLU A 308 -24.90 -14.92 5.90
C GLU A 308 -24.24 -15.99 5.04
N GLU A 309 -23.56 -15.60 3.94
CA GLU A 309 -22.84 -16.57 3.12
C GLU A 309 -21.61 -17.15 3.82
N GLU A 310 -20.88 -16.39 4.65
CA GLU A 310 -19.73 -16.91 5.41
C GLU A 310 -20.11 -18.16 6.24
N LYS A 311 -21.29 -18.13 6.87
CA LYS A 311 -21.85 -19.21 7.69
C LYS A 311 -22.15 -20.47 6.88
N ASN A 312 -22.34 -20.34 5.56
CA ASN A 312 -22.58 -21.47 4.66
C ASN A 312 -21.28 -22.17 4.23
N TYR A 313 -20.10 -21.58 4.45
CA TYR A 313 -18.81 -22.25 4.24
C TYR A 313 -18.44 -23.07 5.48
N PRO A 314 -18.50 -24.42 5.43
CA PRO A 314 -18.29 -25.24 6.61
C PRO A 314 -16.90 -25.04 7.21
N LEU A 315 -16.84 -24.95 8.54
CA LEU A 315 -15.59 -25.08 9.28
C LEU A 315 -14.96 -26.44 8.92
N PRO A 316 -13.64 -26.50 8.62
CA PRO A 316 -12.96 -27.77 8.48
C PRO A 316 -12.87 -28.43 9.87
N SER A 317 -13.80 -29.34 10.16
CA SER A 317 -13.84 -30.06 11.44
C SER A 317 -12.47 -30.65 11.78
N PRO A 318 -11.95 -30.46 13.01
CA PRO A 318 -10.84 -31.28 13.47
C PRO A 318 -11.27 -32.74 13.38
N ALA A 319 -10.43 -33.60 12.81
CA ALA A 319 -10.84 -34.93 12.37
C ALA A 319 -11.27 -35.81 13.55
N ALA A 320 -12.57 -35.89 13.81
CA ALA A 320 -13.17 -36.97 14.56
C ALA A 320 -12.83 -38.28 13.85
N THR A 321 -12.31 -39.26 14.57
CA THR A 321 -11.98 -40.57 14.02
C THR A 321 -13.27 -41.29 13.60
N GLU A 322 -13.55 -41.34 12.30
CA GLU A 322 -14.71 -42.07 11.76
C GLU A 322 -14.61 -43.56 12.10
N GLY A 323 -15.53 -44.02 12.95
CA GLY A 323 -15.82 -45.46 13.10
C GLY A 323 -16.52 -45.95 11.84
N GLY A 324 -16.04 -47.07 11.27
CA GLY A 324 -16.51 -47.57 9.97
C GLY A 324 -17.99 -47.94 9.94
N SER A 325 -18.65 -47.62 8.82
CA SER A 325 -20.02 -48.05 8.53
C SER A 325 -20.09 -49.57 8.27
N LEU A 326 -21.15 -50.23 8.74
CA LEU A 326 -21.33 -51.69 8.66
C LEU A 326 -22.42 -52.09 7.67
N THR A 327 -22.10 -53.07 6.82
CA THR A 327 -23.07 -53.84 6.00
C THR A 327 -23.41 -55.17 6.69
N PRO A 328 -24.61 -55.76 6.47
CA PRO A 328 -25.16 -56.77 7.38
C PRO A 328 -24.71 -58.24 7.13
N VAL A 329 -24.29 -58.88 8.22
CA VAL A 329 -24.59 -60.26 8.70
C VAL A 329 -24.57 -61.45 7.72
N ARG A 330 -23.73 -62.45 8.04
CA ARG A 330 -24.08 -63.89 7.94
C ARG A 330 -23.30 -64.71 9.01
N ASP A 331 -23.86 -65.82 9.46
CA ASP A 331 -23.51 -66.47 10.74
C ASP A 331 -22.36 -67.51 10.72
N GLY A 332 -21.68 -67.67 11.86
CA GLY A 332 -20.71 -68.75 12.18
C GLY A 332 -20.09 -68.55 13.59
N PRO A 333 -19.84 -69.59 14.42
CA PRO A 333 -20.05 -69.39 15.88
C PRO A 333 -18.88 -69.63 16.86
N CYS A 334 -19.11 -69.14 18.10
CA CYS A 334 -18.61 -69.62 19.41
C CYS A 334 -17.27 -69.15 20.05
N THR A 335 -17.41 -68.09 20.88
CA THR A 335 -16.96 -67.99 22.32
C THR A 335 -15.47 -67.98 22.73
N PRO A 336 -15.10 -67.46 23.94
CA PRO A 336 -15.87 -66.68 24.93
C PRO A 336 -15.26 -65.28 25.25
N ARG A 337 -15.93 -64.51 26.13
CA ARG A 337 -15.53 -63.18 26.61
C ARG A 337 -14.84 -63.22 27.98
N LEU A 338 -14.03 -62.21 28.32
CA LEU A 338 -13.97 -61.64 29.68
C LEU A 338 -13.80 -60.10 29.63
N ARG A 339 -14.10 -59.43 30.75
CA ARG A 339 -14.07 -57.96 30.90
C ARG A 339 -12.78 -57.48 31.56
N SER A 340 -12.43 -56.21 31.35
CA SER A 340 -11.53 -55.45 32.25
C SER A 340 -12.34 -54.43 33.06
N VAL A 341 -11.89 -54.14 34.28
CA VAL A 341 -12.50 -53.18 35.23
C VAL A 341 -11.37 -52.30 35.79
N SER A 342 -11.65 -51.02 36.02
CA SER A 342 -10.70 -50.03 36.54
C SER A 342 -10.43 -50.20 38.05
N SER A 343 -9.19 -49.99 38.47
CA SER A 343 -8.80 -49.81 39.88
C SER A 343 -7.52 -48.97 40.02
N TYR A 344 -7.24 -48.51 41.24
CA TYR A 344 -6.25 -47.47 41.55
C TYR A 344 -4.88 -48.01 42.01
N GLY A 345 -3.82 -47.36 41.55
CA GLY A 345 -2.68 -46.84 42.34
C GLY A 345 -1.76 -47.76 43.15
N ASN A 346 -0.45 -47.43 43.18
CA ASN A 346 0.24 -47.17 44.46
C ASN A 346 1.61 -46.46 44.36
N ILE A 347 1.93 -45.79 45.46
CA ILE A 347 2.98 -44.79 45.72
C ILE A 347 4.35 -45.44 46.00
N ARG A 348 5.49 -44.82 45.60
CA ARG A 348 6.54 -44.26 46.51
C ARG A 348 7.81 -43.76 45.78
N ALA A 349 8.60 -42.96 46.50
CA ALA A 349 9.80 -42.25 46.04
C ALA A 349 10.96 -42.36 47.05
N VAL A 350 12.18 -42.04 46.61
CA VAL A 350 13.36 -41.77 47.46
C VAL A 350 14.08 -40.53 46.92
N THR A 351 14.79 -39.80 47.79
CA THR A 351 15.30 -38.44 47.57
C THR A 351 16.82 -38.37 47.39
N THR A 352 17.32 -37.25 46.86
CA THR A 352 18.35 -36.43 47.52
C THR A 352 18.43 -35.04 46.85
N ALA A 353 18.98 -34.04 47.56
CA ALA A 353 18.98 -32.64 47.13
C ALA A 353 20.26 -31.92 47.59
N ARG A 354 20.52 -30.72 47.05
CA ARG A 354 21.37 -29.70 47.68
C ARG A 354 20.96 -28.29 47.23
N ASN A 355 21.17 -27.32 48.12
CA ASN A 355 20.67 -25.95 48.02
C ASN A 355 21.73 -24.99 47.45
N LEU A 356 21.31 -23.80 47.03
CA LEU A 356 21.69 -22.57 47.75
C LEU A 356 20.65 -21.46 47.51
N ASN A 357 20.49 -20.55 48.47
CA ASN A 357 19.43 -19.53 48.50
C ASN A 357 19.80 -18.41 49.51
N LYS A 358 19.50 -17.14 49.17
CA LYS A 358 19.59 -15.85 49.90
C LYS A 358 20.02 -14.72 48.93
N SER A 359 19.61 -13.45 49.08
CA SER A 359 18.73 -12.82 50.09
C SER A 359 18.14 -11.50 49.57
N LEU A 360 16.98 -11.10 50.11
CA LEU A 360 16.45 -9.73 50.11
C LEU A 360 16.39 -9.21 51.55
N GLN A 361 16.56 -7.90 51.79
CA GLN A 361 15.76 -7.12 52.77
C GLN A 361 16.03 -5.60 52.81
N ASN A 362 14.93 -4.84 52.79
CA ASN A 362 14.63 -3.60 53.56
C ASN A 362 15.10 -2.19 53.13
N LEU A 363 14.26 -1.23 53.59
CA LEU A 363 14.37 0.25 53.62
C LEU A 363 14.13 1.03 52.32
N SER A 364 13.54 2.25 52.31
CA SER A 364 12.32 2.78 52.99
C SER A 364 11.94 4.18 52.45
N LEU A 365 10.64 4.51 52.50
CA LEU A 365 9.96 5.80 52.20
C LEU A 365 10.79 7.10 52.35
N ASN A 366 10.73 8.03 51.37
CA ASN A 366 9.84 9.22 51.44
C ASN A 366 9.79 10.11 50.16
N GLU A 367 8.59 10.63 49.86
CA GLU A 367 8.13 11.91 49.25
C GLU A 367 8.80 12.72 48.09
N GLU A 368 7.92 13.48 47.42
CA GLU A 368 8.04 14.68 46.54
C GLU A 368 8.41 14.62 45.02
N SER A 369 7.35 14.88 44.22
CA SER A 369 7.22 15.74 43.01
C SER A 369 8.30 15.80 41.90
N GLY A 370 7.91 15.38 40.69
CA GLY A 370 8.61 15.71 39.43
C GLY A 370 8.00 15.03 38.20
N SER A 371 7.23 15.75 37.37
CA SER A 371 6.53 15.16 36.22
C SER A 371 7.41 15.02 34.98
N SER A 372 7.69 13.78 34.57
CA SER A 372 8.14 13.44 33.21
C SER A 372 7.46 12.15 32.72
N VAL A 373 7.02 12.14 31.46
CA VAL A 373 6.27 11.03 30.87
C VAL A 373 7.21 10.18 30.01
N ALA A 374 7.68 9.07 30.58
CA ALA A 374 8.45 8.06 29.85
C ALA A 374 7.53 6.93 29.37
N PHE A 375 7.50 6.68 28.06
CA PHE A 375 6.79 5.52 27.50
C PHE A 375 7.59 4.24 27.70
N SER A 376 6.95 3.21 28.27
CA SER A 376 7.46 1.84 28.29
C SER A 376 6.64 0.96 27.32
N PRO A 377 7.27 0.14 26.47
CA PRO A 377 6.55 -0.74 25.54
C PRO A 377 5.85 -1.89 26.29
N GLY A 378 4.56 -2.10 26.02
CA GLY A 378 3.76 -3.17 26.61
C GLY A 378 3.97 -4.52 25.91
N ASN A 379 4.09 -5.60 26.69
CA ASN A 379 4.23 -6.95 26.16
C ASN A 379 2.96 -7.45 25.45
N LEU A 380 3.10 -7.92 24.21
CA LEU A 380 2.04 -8.64 23.47
C LEU A 380 1.92 -10.09 23.98
N SER A 381 1.01 -10.31 24.92
CA SER A 381 0.73 -11.63 25.51
C SER A 381 0.00 -12.55 24.51
N THR A 382 0.62 -13.69 24.17
CA THR A 382 0.09 -14.64 23.20
C THR A 382 -0.88 -15.66 23.82
N SER A 383 -2.21 -15.41 23.76
CA SER A 383 -3.21 -16.48 23.93
C SER A 383 -4.63 -16.10 23.46
N SER A 384 -5.13 -16.81 22.44
CA SER A 384 -6.55 -16.81 22.05
C SER A 384 -6.96 -18.17 21.46
N SER A 385 -6.78 -19.23 22.23
CA SER A 385 -7.39 -20.53 21.92
C SER A 385 -8.91 -20.43 22.05
N ALA A 386 -9.63 -20.53 20.94
CA ALA A 386 -11.08 -20.40 20.92
C ALA A 386 -11.76 -21.49 21.78
N SER A 387 -12.44 -21.06 22.84
CA SER A 387 -13.41 -21.86 23.59
C SER A 387 -14.58 -20.94 23.96
N SER A 388 -15.80 -21.36 23.65
CA SER A 388 -16.98 -20.49 23.67
C SER A 388 -17.73 -20.54 25.00
N THR A 389 -17.67 -19.47 25.80
CA THR A 389 -18.78 -19.01 26.66
C THR A 389 -18.55 -17.60 27.22
N LEU A 390 -19.58 -16.75 27.14
CA LEU A 390 -19.92 -15.65 28.06
C LEU A 390 -18.86 -14.56 28.39
N GLY A 391 -18.93 -13.44 27.66
CA GLY A 391 -19.14 -12.11 28.26
C GLY A 391 -17.93 -11.25 28.67
N SER A 392 -17.67 -10.19 27.88
CA SER A 392 -17.04 -8.92 28.31
C SER A 392 -17.55 -7.78 27.41
N PRO A 393 -18.03 -6.63 27.93
CA PRO A 393 -18.76 -5.64 27.12
C PRO A 393 -17.94 -4.95 26.03
N GLU A 394 -16.63 -4.79 26.22
CA GLU A 394 -15.74 -4.03 25.32
C GLU A 394 -15.43 -4.77 24.01
N ASN A 395 -15.78 -6.05 23.89
CA ASN A 395 -15.54 -6.86 22.69
C ASN A 395 -16.75 -6.92 21.71
N GLU A 396 -17.88 -6.24 21.98
CA GLU A 396 -19.06 -6.31 21.09
C GLU A 396 -18.94 -5.49 19.79
N GLU A 397 -17.94 -4.62 19.63
CA GLU A 397 -17.75 -3.82 18.40
C GLU A 397 -17.02 -4.56 17.27
N TYR A 398 -16.21 -5.59 17.58
CA TYR A 398 -15.38 -6.30 16.60
C TYR A 398 -16.04 -7.60 16.11
N ILE A 399 -16.91 -7.46 15.12
CA ILE A 399 -17.68 -8.56 14.51
C ILE A 399 -16.91 -9.28 13.41
N LEU A 400 -16.08 -8.57 12.65
CA LEU A 400 -15.27 -9.10 11.57
C LEU A 400 -13.80 -9.18 11.99
N SER A 401 -13.27 -10.40 12.02
CA SER A 401 -11.85 -10.68 12.29
C SER A 401 -11.01 -10.65 11.01
N PHE A 402 -9.71 -10.39 11.14
CA PHE A 402 -8.77 -10.49 10.02
C PHE A 402 -8.75 -11.91 9.40
N GLU A 403 -8.84 -12.96 10.22
CA GLU A 403 -8.89 -14.35 9.73
C GLU A 403 -10.16 -14.63 8.89
N THR A 404 -11.31 -14.06 9.28
CA THR A 404 -12.56 -14.07 8.51
C THR A 404 -12.42 -13.28 7.21
N ILE A 405 -11.91 -12.05 7.26
CA ILE A 405 -11.85 -11.15 6.10
C ILE A 405 -10.90 -11.68 5.03
N ASP A 406 -9.71 -12.14 5.39
CA ASP A 406 -8.80 -12.72 4.41
C ASP A 406 -9.30 -14.10 3.89
N LYS A 407 -10.00 -14.89 4.72
CA LYS A 407 -10.72 -16.09 4.25
C LYS A 407 -11.78 -15.73 3.21
N MET A 408 -12.59 -14.69 3.44
CA MET A 408 -13.55 -14.17 2.45
C MET A 408 -12.83 -13.74 1.17
N ARG A 409 -11.77 -12.92 1.28
CA ARG A 409 -10.94 -12.44 0.16
C ARG A 409 -10.41 -13.56 -0.72
N ARG A 410 -10.05 -14.72 -0.15
CA ARG A 410 -9.50 -15.87 -0.90
C ARG A 410 -10.55 -16.84 -1.46
N VAL A 411 -11.85 -16.62 -1.23
CA VAL A 411 -12.93 -17.40 -1.84
C VAL A 411 -13.33 -16.81 -3.20
N SER A 412 -13.46 -17.66 -4.22
CA SER A 412 -13.67 -17.26 -5.62
C SER A 412 -14.92 -16.39 -5.88
N SER A 413 -15.95 -16.51 -5.03
CA SER A 413 -17.17 -15.69 -5.04
C SER A 413 -16.89 -14.20 -4.79
N TYR A 414 -15.78 -13.89 -4.11
CA TYR A 414 -15.48 -12.57 -3.56
C TYR A 414 -14.14 -11.99 -4.01
N SER A 415 -13.14 -12.82 -4.35
CA SER A 415 -11.83 -12.35 -4.83
C SER A 415 -11.90 -11.56 -6.14
N SER A 416 -12.85 -11.92 -7.02
CA SER A 416 -12.87 -11.44 -8.40
C SER A 416 -13.43 -10.02 -8.56
N LEU A 417 -12.54 -9.02 -8.37
CA LEU A 417 -12.79 -7.60 -8.67
C LEU A 417 -13.23 -7.34 -10.13
N ASN A 418 -13.01 -8.27 -11.06
CA ASN A 418 -13.47 -8.19 -12.46
C ASN A 418 -14.94 -8.61 -12.67
N SER A 419 -15.74 -8.73 -11.60
CA SER A 419 -17.16 -9.04 -11.68
C SER A 419 -17.94 -7.92 -12.41
N LEU A 420 -18.63 -8.26 -13.50
CA LEU A 420 -19.45 -7.31 -14.28
C LEU A 420 -20.56 -6.68 -13.41
N ILE A 421 -20.69 -5.35 -13.45
CA ILE A 421 -21.70 -4.60 -12.71
C ILE A 421 -23.05 -4.70 -13.43
N GLY A 422 -24.15 -4.82 -12.68
CA GLY A 422 -25.50 -4.97 -13.21
C GLY A 422 -25.87 -6.38 -13.69
N VAL A 423 -24.92 -7.32 -13.63
CA VAL A 423 -25.13 -8.75 -13.90
C VAL A 423 -25.10 -9.51 -12.57
N SER A 424 -25.91 -10.58 -12.44
CA SER A 424 -25.90 -11.48 -11.27
C SER A 424 -25.90 -10.77 -9.90
N PHE A 425 -26.80 -9.78 -9.73
CA PHE A 425 -26.97 -8.96 -8.53
C PHE A 425 -25.73 -8.12 -8.10
N ASN A 426 -24.69 -8.05 -8.91
CA ASN A 426 -23.46 -7.33 -8.59
C ASN A 426 -23.64 -5.81 -8.74
N SER A 427 -23.61 -5.08 -7.62
CA SER A 427 -23.81 -3.62 -7.56
C SER A 427 -22.49 -2.87 -7.32
N VAL A 428 -22.49 -1.55 -7.48
CA VAL A 428 -21.34 -0.70 -7.09
C VAL A 428 -21.04 -0.87 -5.59
N TYR A 429 -22.05 -0.93 -4.71
CA TYR A 429 -21.86 -1.20 -3.29
C TYR A 429 -21.18 -2.56 -3.03
N THR A 430 -21.57 -3.60 -3.77
CA THR A 430 -20.94 -4.93 -3.72
C THR A 430 -19.46 -4.86 -4.11
N GLN A 431 -19.13 -4.07 -5.13
CA GLN A 431 -17.76 -3.88 -5.60
C GLN A 431 -16.91 -3.08 -4.61
N ILE A 432 -17.42 -1.97 -4.06
CA ILE A 432 -16.72 -1.19 -3.04
C ILE A 432 -16.51 -2.00 -1.76
N TRP A 433 -17.46 -2.87 -1.39
CA TRP A 433 -17.27 -3.79 -0.26
C TRP A 433 -16.13 -4.80 -0.52
N ARG A 434 -16.01 -5.37 -1.73
CA ARG A 434 -14.82 -6.17 -2.10
C ARG A 434 -13.52 -5.37 -2.01
N VAL A 435 -13.52 -4.11 -2.45
CA VAL A 435 -12.34 -3.24 -2.36
C VAL A 435 -11.91 -3.06 -0.90
N LEU A 436 -12.85 -2.78 0.00
CA LEU A 436 -12.58 -2.67 1.44
C LEU A 436 -12.12 -3.99 2.06
N LEU A 437 -12.65 -5.15 1.65
CA LEU A 437 -12.20 -6.47 2.11
C LEU A 437 -10.73 -6.77 1.71
N HIS A 438 -10.29 -6.31 0.54
CA HIS A 438 -8.89 -6.42 0.14
C HIS A 438 -8.00 -5.44 0.92
N LEU A 439 -8.43 -4.19 1.10
CA LEU A 439 -7.69 -3.17 1.88
C LEU A 439 -7.65 -3.49 3.39
N ALA A 440 -8.57 -4.30 3.90
CA ALA A 440 -8.56 -4.85 5.27
C ALA A 440 -7.72 -6.13 5.43
N ALA A 441 -7.16 -6.64 4.34
CA ALA A 441 -6.15 -7.71 4.32
C ALA A 441 -4.82 -7.19 3.74
N ASP A 442 -4.60 -5.88 3.78
CA ASP A 442 -3.44 -5.20 3.19
C ASP A 442 -2.15 -5.55 3.94
N PRO A 443 -1.01 -5.78 3.25
CA PRO A 443 0.25 -6.10 3.90
C PRO A 443 0.89 -4.94 4.67
N TYR A 444 0.40 -3.70 4.52
CA TYR A 444 0.83 -2.54 5.32
C TYR A 444 -0.17 -2.26 6.48
N PRO A 445 0.25 -2.36 7.75
CA PRO A 445 -0.66 -2.34 8.91
C PRO A 445 -1.62 -1.13 8.96
N ASP A 446 -1.14 0.09 8.72
CA ASP A 446 -1.97 1.30 8.75
C ASP A 446 -3.15 1.29 7.77
N VAL A 447 -3.04 0.59 6.64
CA VAL A 447 -4.11 0.48 5.64
C VAL A 447 -5.12 -0.58 6.10
N SER A 448 -4.62 -1.73 6.52
CA SER A 448 -5.39 -2.82 7.13
C SER A 448 -6.24 -2.30 8.30
N ASP A 449 -5.62 -1.68 9.30
CA ASP A 449 -6.29 -1.20 10.52
C ASP A 449 -7.34 -0.12 10.23
N LEU A 450 -7.13 0.69 9.18
CA LEU A 450 -8.07 1.72 8.77
C LEU A 450 -9.29 1.11 8.05
N ALA A 451 -9.08 0.17 7.14
CA ALA A 451 -10.17 -0.53 6.44
C ALA A 451 -10.96 -1.46 7.40
N MET A 452 -10.28 -2.13 8.33
CA MET A 452 -10.90 -2.94 9.39
C MET A 452 -11.87 -2.13 10.26
N LYS A 453 -11.57 -0.84 10.55
CA LYS A 453 -12.47 0.05 11.29
C LYS A 453 -13.72 0.41 10.49
N VAL A 454 -13.58 0.72 9.20
CA VAL A 454 -14.72 1.02 8.30
C VAL A 454 -15.63 -0.20 8.15
N LEU A 455 -15.07 -1.39 7.93
CA LEU A 455 -15.84 -2.64 7.82
C LEU A 455 -16.57 -3.01 9.12
N ASN A 456 -15.90 -2.95 10.28
CA ASN A 456 -16.53 -3.28 11.56
C ASN A 456 -17.62 -2.28 11.95
N SER A 457 -17.45 -0.98 11.67
CA SER A 457 -18.50 0.03 11.89
C SER A 457 -19.81 -0.34 11.16
N ILE A 458 -19.73 -0.73 9.89
CA ILE A 458 -20.91 -1.17 9.13
C ILE A 458 -21.43 -2.53 9.61
N ALA A 459 -20.57 -3.51 9.90
CA ALA A 459 -21.00 -4.81 10.42
C ALA A 459 -21.75 -4.68 11.76
N TYR A 460 -21.31 -3.76 12.62
CA TYR A 460 -21.98 -3.43 13.88
C TYR A 460 -23.35 -2.79 13.64
N LYS A 461 -23.45 -1.72 12.83
CA LYS A 461 -24.74 -1.10 12.52
C LYS A 461 -25.71 -2.08 11.85
N ALA A 462 -25.23 -2.87 10.89
CA ALA A 462 -26.01 -3.86 10.18
C ALA A 462 -26.58 -4.96 11.12
N THR A 463 -25.76 -5.48 12.03
CA THR A 463 -26.21 -6.51 12.99
C THR A 463 -27.08 -5.96 14.10
N VAL A 464 -26.83 -4.74 14.60
CA VAL A 464 -27.70 -4.07 15.59
C VAL A 464 -29.07 -3.77 14.99
N ASN A 465 -29.13 -3.25 13.76
CA ASN A 465 -30.39 -2.98 13.05
C ASN A 465 -31.16 -4.28 12.71
N ALA A 466 -30.48 -5.43 12.63
CA ALA A 466 -31.09 -6.74 12.45
C ALA A 466 -31.55 -7.42 13.76
N ARG A 467 -31.23 -6.88 14.95
CA ARG A 467 -31.76 -7.41 16.23
C ARG A 467 -33.26 -7.04 16.34
N PRO A 468 -34.19 -8.01 16.53
CA PRO A 468 -35.59 -7.69 16.74
C PRO A 468 -35.75 -6.84 18.01
N GLN A 469 -36.21 -5.60 17.85
CA GLN A 469 -36.59 -4.79 19.02
C GLN A 469 -37.75 -5.49 19.72
N ARG A 470 -37.60 -5.75 21.02
CA ARG A 470 -38.71 -6.18 21.87
C ARG A 470 -39.65 -4.99 22.02
N ILE A 471 -40.71 -4.97 21.21
CA ILE A 471 -41.88 -4.13 21.46
C ILE A 471 -42.36 -4.47 22.87
N LEU A 472 -42.30 -3.48 23.77
CA LEU A 472 -43.03 -3.53 25.04
C LEU A 472 -44.49 -3.20 24.71
N ASP A 473 -45.43 -3.98 25.25
CA ASP A 473 -46.85 -3.92 24.89
C ASP A 473 -47.56 -2.65 25.44
N THR A 474 -47.29 -1.49 24.84
CA THR A 474 -48.10 -0.28 25.00
C THR A 474 -49.19 -0.24 23.93
N SER A 475 -50.37 -0.73 24.30
CA SER A 475 -51.52 -0.88 23.41
C SER A 475 -52.00 0.45 22.81
N SER A 476 -51.77 0.65 21.51
CA SER A 476 -52.38 1.71 20.71
C SER A 476 -53.20 1.10 19.56
N LEU A 477 -54.51 1.35 19.57
CA LEU A 477 -55.46 0.81 18.59
C LEU A 477 -55.47 1.68 17.32
N THR A 478 -54.86 1.21 16.24
CA THR A 478 -55.05 1.77 14.89
C THR A 478 -56.23 1.06 14.20
N GLN A 479 -57.22 1.83 13.74
CA GLN A 479 -58.43 1.31 13.12
C GLN A 479 -58.19 1.01 11.63
N SER A 480 -58.61 -0.17 11.17
CA SER A 480 -58.59 -0.54 9.76
C SER A 480 -59.93 -0.20 9.07
N ALA A 481 -59.86 0.53 7.96
CA ALA A 481 -61.02 0.78 7.10
C ALA A 481 -61.25 -0.40 6.12
N PRO A 482 -62.50 -0.81 5.85
CA PRO A 482 -62.78 -1.99 5.04
C PRO A 482 -62.72 -1.71 3.53
N ALA A 483 -62.38 -2.75 2.75
CA ALA A 483 -62.46 -2.71 1.29
C ALA A 483 -63.91 -2.83 0.78
N SER A 484 -64.16 -2.43 -0.47
CA SER A 484 -65.47 -2.57 -1.14
C SER A 484 -65.33 -2.74 -2.67
N PRO A 485 -66.32 -3.33 -3.37
CA PRO A 485 -66.00 -4.46 -4.23
C PRO A 485 -66.13 -4.22 -5.75
N THR A 486 -65.53 -5.14 -6.51
CA THR A 486 -65.71 -5.31 -7.96
C THR A 486 -67.12 -5.79 -8.31
N ASN A 487 -67.64 -5.37 -9.47
CA ASN A 487 -68.81 -6.00 -10.10
C ASN A 487 -68.59 -6.22 -11.61
N LYS A 488 -69.11 -7.31 -12.18
CA LYS A 488 -68.92 -7.68 -13.60
C LYS A 488 -70.24 -7.80 -14.36
N GLY A 489 -70.32 -7.10 -15.49
CA GLY A 489 -70.93 -7.58 -16.73
C GLY A 489 -72.44 -7.36 -16.92
N MET A 490 -72.81 -7.12 -18.18
CA MET A 490 -74.02 -7.69 -18.80
C MET A 490 -73.81 -7.80 -20.34
N HIS A 491 -74.59 -8.67 -20.99
CA HIS A 491 -74.49 -9.01 -22.42
C HIS A 491 -75.00 -7.93 -23.38
N ILE A 492 -74.51 -7.96 -24.63
CA ILE A 492 -75.25 -7.54 -25.83
C ILE A 492 -75.19 -8.67 -26.88
N HIS A 493 -76.28 -8.85 -27.65
CA HIS A 493 -76.45 -9.92 -28.65
C HIS A 493 -75.85 -9.61 -30.03
N GLN A 494 -75.55 -10.66 -30.81
CA GLN A 494 -75.34 -10.57 -32.26
C GLN A 494 -76.67 -10.61 -33.03
N VAL A 495 -76.82 -9.80 -34.09
CA VAL A 495 -77.51 -10.17 -35.35
C VAL A 495 -76.93 -9.39 -36.54
N GLY A 496 -76.51 -10.09 -37.61
CA GLY A 496 -76.68 -9.67 -39.01
C GLY A 496 -75.71 -8.67 -39.67
N GLY A 497 -75.15 -9.05 -40.82
CA GLY A 497 -74.56 -8.13 -41.83
C GLY A 497 -73.18 -8.53 -42.35
N SER A 498 -73.11 -9.07 -43.57
CA SER A 498 -71.85 -9.42 -44.28
C SER A 498 -71.71 -8.61 -45.60
N PRO A 499 -70.65 -8.78 -46.41
CA PRO A 499 -69.58 -7.80 -46.62
C PRO A 499 -69.64 -7.14 -48.03
N PRO A 500 -68.58 -6.47 -48.53
CA PRO A 500 -67.61 -7.22 -49.38
C PRO A 500 -66.17 -6.64 -49.50
N THR A 501 -65.30 -7.36 -50.24
CA THR A 501 -64.09 -6.91 -51.00
C THR A 501 -62.89 -6.24 -50.28
N THR A 502 -61.62 -6.25 -50.77
CA THR A 502 -60.66 -7.28 -51.29
C THR A 502 -59.54 -6.59 -52.09
N SER A 503 -58.27 -6.71 -51.67
CA SER A 503 -57.02 -6.65 -52.47
C SER A 503 -55.82 -6.78 -51.50
N THR A 504 -54.75 -7.60 -51.64
CA THR A 504 -53.74 -7.87 -52.71
C THR A 504 -52.98 -6.63 -53.18
N SER A 505 -51.64 -6.53 -53.18
CA SER A 505 -50.51 -7.37 -52.68
C SER A 505 -49.25 -6.45 -52.60
N SER A 506 -47.95 -6.80 -52.42
CA SER A 506 -47.17 -8.06 -52.49
C SER A 506 -45.84 -7.85 -51.71
N SER A 507 -45.42 -8.70 -50.75
CA SER A 507 -44.55 -9.90 -50.89
C SER A 507 -43.02 -9.71 -50.95
N SER A 508 -42.34 -9.86 -49.80
CA SER A 508 -40.95 -10.38 -49.63
C SER A 508 -40.68 -10.59 -48.12
N LEU A 509 -40.51 -11.80 -47.57
CA LEU A 509 -39.33 -12.70 -47.66
C LEU A 509 -38.05 -11.98 -47.18
N THR A 510 -37.28 -12.44 -46.18
CA THR A 510 -37.23 -13.70 -45.37
C THR A 510 -36.80 -13.37 -43.92
N ASN A 511 -37.04 -14.13 -42.85
CA ASN A 511 -37.71 -15.43 -42.60
C ASN A 511 -38.12 -15.48 -41.10
N ASP A 512 -38.81 -16.55 -40.64
CA ASP A 512 -39.26 -16.70 -39.24
C ASP A 512 -39.06 -18.12 -38.66
N VAL A 513 -39.13 -18.27 -37.33
CA VAL A 513 -38.81 -19.49 -36.56
C VAL A 513 -40.02 -20.39 -36.38
N THR A 514 -39.92 -21.66 -36.78
CA THR A 514 -40.96 -22.66 -36.55
C THR A 514 -40.84 -23.36 -35.19
N LYS A 515 -41.88 -23.21 -34.36
CA LYS A 515 -42.27 -24.18 -33.33
C LYS A 515 -43.75 -24.51 -33.50
N GLN A 516 -44.10 -25.80 -33.44
CA GLN A 516 -45.48 -26.24 -33.25
C GLN A 516 -45.62 -27.12 -31.99
N PRO A 517 -46.82 -27.20 -31.40
CA PRO A 517 -47.04 -27.82 -30.09
C PRO A 517 -47.63 -29.24 -30.18
N VAL A 518 -47.44 -30.02 -29.11
CA VAL A 518 -48.33 -31.13 -28.74
C VAL A 518 -48.52 -31.11 -27.23
N SER A 519 -49.76 -31.23 -26.76
CA SER A 519 -50.14 -31.34 -25.36
C SER A 519 -50.33 -32.79 -24.92
N ARG A 520 -50.12 -33.06 -23.63
CA ARG A 520 -50.83 -34.12 -22.89
C ARG A 520 -50.65 -33.99 -21.37
N ASP A 521 -51.75 -34.08 -20.66
CA ASP A 521 -51.79 -34.10 -19.19
C ASP A 521 -51.35 -35.45 -18.61
N ILE A 522 -50.92 -35.42 -17.34
CA ILE A 522 -51.29 -36.39 -16.29
C ILE A 522 -50.91 -35.79 -14.94
N THR A 523 -51.77 -35.95 -13.94
CA THR A 523 -51.60 -35.43 -12.57
C THR A 523 -51.03 -36.50 -11.63
N SER A 524 -50.03 -36.16 -10.81
CA SER A 524 -49.91 -36.73 -9.46
C SER A 524 -48.97 -35.95 -8.52
N VAL A 525 -49.48 -35.78 -7.30
CA VAL A 525 -48.89 -35.33 -6.03
C VAL A 525 -47.36 -35.47 -5.85
N ARG A 526 -46.74 -34.43 -5.30
CA ARG A 526 -45.53 -34.53 -4.43
C ARG A 526 -45.79 -33.83 -3.08
N PRO A 527 -45.12 -34.24 -1.98
CA PRO A 527 -45.55 -33.89 -0.63
C PRO A 527 -45.11 -32.49 -0.18
N ALA A 528 -45.91 -31.89 0.70
CA ALA A 528 -45.52 -30.69 1.43
C ALA A 528 -44.58 -31.03 2.60
N ASN A 529 -43.32 -30.62 2.49
CA ASN A 529 -42.48 -30.26 3.64
C ASN A 529 -41.17 -29.59 3.15
N VAL A 530 -41.17 -28.27 3.08
CA VAL A 530 -39.96 -27.43 3.11
C VAL A 530 -40.27 -26.33 4.13
N GLY A 531 -39.43 -26.19 5.16
CA GLY A 531 -39.63 -25.17 6.19
C GLY A 531 -39.37 -23.76 5.68
N ASN A 532 -39.81 -22.75 6.44
CA ASN A 532 -39.67 -21.34 6.09
C ASN A 532 -38.20 -20.96 5.78
N MET A 533 -37.87 -20.82 4.49
CA MET A 533 -36.78 -19.96 4.07
C MET A 533 -37.24 -18.51 4.21
N GLY A 534 -36.49 -17.68 4.91
CA GLY A 534 -36.75 -16.25 4.99
C GLY A 534 -36.60 -15.61 3.61
N VAL A 535 -37.65 -14.97 3.11
CA VAL A 535 -37.58 -14.18 1.87
C VAL A 535 -36.83 -12.89 2.19
N GLN A 536 -35.56 -12.80 1.79
CA GLN A 536 -34.78 -11.57 1.88
C GLN A 536 -35.48 -10.46 1.09
N TYR A 537 -35.95 -9.43 1.79
CA TYR A 537 -36.51 -8.22 1.19
C TYR A 537 -35.39 -7.22 0.91
N THR A 538 -35.10 -6.95 -0.36
CA THR A 538 -34.39 -5.72 -0.75
C THR A 538 -35.37 -4.55 -0.80
N PRO A 539 -35.04 -3.37 -0.23
CA PRO A 539 -35.89 -2.19 -0.35
C PRO A 539 -36.17 -1.82 -1.81
N HIS A 540 -37.38 -1.31 -2.11
CA HIS A 540 -37.79 -0.99 -3.48
C HIS A 540 -36.83 -0.01 -4.16
N SER A 541 -36.29 0.98 -3.43
CA SER A 541 -35.29 1.94 -3.91
C SER A 541 -33.91 1.32 -4.21
N HIS A 542 -33.58 0.17 -3.60
CA HIS A 542 -32.33 -0.55 -3.88
C HIS A 542 -32.45 -1.45 -5.12
N GLN A 543 -33.66 -1.96 -5.40
CA GLN A 543 -33.92 -2.84 -6.55
C GLN A 543 -34.34 -2.07 -7.82
N PHE A 544 -35.06 -0.96 -7.66
CA PHE A 544 -35.61 -0.14 -8.74
C PHE A 544 -35.16 1.32 -8.60
N PRO A 545 -33.95 1.67 -9.05
CA PRO A 545 -33.52 3.06 -9.13
C PRO A 545 -34.41 3.87 -10.09
N ARG A 546 -34.53 5.18 -9.87
CA ARG A 546 -35.45 6.03 -10.62
C ARG A 546 -35.07 6.06 -12.10
N THR A 547 -36.05 5.81 -12.98
CA THR A 547 -35.82 5.80 -14.43
C THR A 547 -35.55 7.21 -14.94
N ARG A 548 -34.56 7.36 -15.82
CA ARG A 548 -34.17 8.65 -16.39
C ARG A 548 -34.31 8.61 -17.91
N LYS A 549 -34.97 9.63 -18.48
CA LYS A 549 -35.11 9.85 -19.92
C LYS A 549 -34.93 11.35 -20.17
N MET A 550 -34.34 11.73 -21.31
CA MET A 550 -33.99 13.15 -21.58
C MET A 550 -35.19 14.10 -21.71
N PHE A 551 -36.41 13.57 -21.78
CA PHE A 551 -37.67 14.32 -21.85
C PHE A 551 -38.69 13.86 -20.80
N ASP A 552 -38.23 13.24 -19.71
CA ASP A 552 -39.09 12.95 -18.57
C ASP A 552 -39.45 14.25 -17.84
N LYS A 553 -40.70 14.36 -17.37
CA LYS A 553 -41.14 15.48 -16.53
C LYS A 553 -40.94 15.21 -15.03
N GLY A 554 -40.61 13.97 -14.65
CA GLY A 554 -40.56 13.56 -13.26
C GLY A 554 -41.96 13.37 -12.64
N PRO A 555 -42.05 13.19 -11.31
CA PRO A 555 -43.34 13.19 -10.62
C PRO A 555 -43.98 14.59 -10.69
N GLU A 556 -45.31 14.66 -10.64
CA GLU A 556 -46.03 15.95 -10.63
C GLU A 556 -45.74 16.79 -9.38
N GLN A 557 -45.30 16.14 -8.30
CA GLN A 557 -44.75 16.78 -7.11
C GLN A 557 -43.73 15.83 -6.46
N THR A 558 -42.55 16.35 -6.07
CA THR A 558 -41.72 15.70 -5.06
C THR A 558 -42.23 16.16 -3.70
N THR A 559 -42.66 15.23 -2.85
CA THR A 559 -42.98 15.53 -1.46
C THR A 559 -41.67 15.74 -0.70
N ASP A 560 -41.38 16.99 -0.36
CA ASP A 560 -40.48 17.28 0.75
C ASP A 560 -41.23 16.90 2.03
N ASP A 561 -41.05 15.66 2.49
CA ASP A 561 -41.63 15.14 3.73
C ASP A 561 -40.93 15.80 4.94
N ALA A 562 -41.28 17.06 5.18
CA ALA A 562 -40.65 17.97 6.13
C ALA A 562 -41.05 17.71 7.60
N ASP A 563 -41.40 16.47 7.95
CA ASP A 563 -41.93 16.09 9.26
C ASP A 563 -41.18 14.87 9.85
N ASP A 564 -39.87 15.02 10.00
CA ASP A 564 -39.10 14.24 10.98
C ASP A 564 -37.95 15.07 11.59
N THR A 565 -38.28 16.27 12.10
CA THR A 565 -37.34 17.09 12.90
C THR A 565 -37.13 16.56 14.33
N ALA A 566 -37.41 15.28 14.57
CA ALA A 566 -36.93 14.57 15.74
C ALA A 566 -35.42 14.36 15.57
N GLY A 567 -34.61 15.08 16.36
CA GLY A 567 -33.17 15.13 16.19
C GLY A 567 -32.45 13.79 16.42
N HIS A 568 -32.44 12.92 15.42
CA HIS A 568 -31.42 11.90 15.25
C HIS A 568 -30.06 12.60 15.21
N LYS A 569 -29.39 12.65 16.36
CA LYS A 569 -27.96 12.92 16.42
C LYS A 569 -27.29 11.90 15.51
N SER A 570 -26.86 12.34 14.34
CA SER A 570 -26.07 11.51 13.45
C SER A 570 -24.85 11.05 14.23
N PHE A 571 -24.76 9.75 14.49
CA PHE A 571 -23.57 9.13 15.05
C PHE A 571 -22.50 9.08 13.95
N ILE A 572 -21.98 10.26 13.63
CA ILE A 572 -20.72 10.47 12.93
C ILE A 572 -19.62 9.97 13.89
N SER A 573 -19.51 8.65 14.00
CA SER A 573 -18.49 7.99 14.80
C SER A 573 -17.15 8.12 14.06
N ALA A 574 -16.54 9.30 14.24
CA ALA A 574 -15.32 9.79 13.61
C ALA A 574 -15.25 9.52 12.08
N THR A 575 -15.66 10.51 11.26
CA THR A 575 -15.25 10.57 9.86
C THR A 575 -13.72 10.52 9.81
N VAL A 576 -13.15 9.39 9.38
CA VAL A 576 -11.71 9.17 9.57
C VAL A 576 -10.95 9.98 8.54
N GLN A 577 -10.02 10.82 9.00
CA GLN A 577 -9.19 11.67 8.14
C GLN A 577 -7.74 11.19 8.20
N THR A 578 -7.02 11.31 7.09
CA THR A 578 -5.57 11.08 7.07
C THR A 578 -4.81 12.32 7.54
N GLY A 579 -3.55 12.14 7.91
CA GLY A 579 -2.62 13.26 8.11
C GLY A 579 -1.99 13.79 6.82
N PHE A 580 -2.47 13.41 5.62
CA PHE A 580 -1.78 13.70 4.34
C PHE A 580 -1.65 15.18 4.05
N CYS A 581 -2.73 15.96 4.19
CA CYS A 581 -2.71 17.40 3.92
C CYS A 581 -1.76 18.13 4.86
N ASP A 582 -1.73 17.74 6.14
CA ASP A 582 -0.94 18.40 7.18
C ASP A 582 0.53 17.93 7.14
N TRP A 583 0.79 16.69 6.72
CA TRP A 583 2.13 16.24 6.34
C TRP A 583 2.65 17.05 5.15
N SER A 584 1.83 17.24 4.11
CA SER A 584 2.18 18.03 2.92
C SER A 584 2.47 19.49 3.30
N ALA A 585 1.66 20.08 4.20
CA ALA A 585 1.82 21.47 4.63
C ALA A 585 3.16 21.76 5.33
N LYS A 586 3.77 20.75 5.99
CA LYS A 586 5.08 20.88 6.65
C LYS A 586 6.20 21.26 5.68
N TYR A 587 6.07 20.97 4.37
CA TYR A 587 7.01 21.42 3.35
C TYR A 587 7.24 22.94 3.39
N PHE A 588 6.17 23.74 3.53
CA PHE A 588 6.31 25.19 3.56
C PHE A 588 6.87 25.71 4.90
N ALA A 589 6.65 24.98 6.00
CA ALA A 589 7.22 25.31 7.31
C ALA A 589 8.74 25.02 7.40
N GLN A 590 9.28 24.15 6.53
CA GLN A 590 10.70 23.81 6.45
C GLN A 590 11.50 24.85 5.64
N PRO A 591 12.83 24.96 5.86
CA PRO A 591 13.70 25.84 5.05
C PRO A 591 13.82 25.34 3.60
N VAL A 592 13.59 26.24 2.64
CA VAL A 592 13.64 25.95 1.19
C VAL A 592 14.89 26.57 0.53
N MET A 593 15.49 27.60 1.13
CA MET A 593 16.65 28.31 0.57
C MET A 593 18.01 27.69 0.97
N LYS A 594 18.02 26.64 1.79
CA LYS A 594 19.26 25.96 2.21
C LYS A 594 19.70 24.92 1.17
N ILE A 595 21.02 24.80 0.99
CA ILE A 595 21.63 23.69 0.25
C ILE A 595 21.34 22.38 1.05
N PRO A 596 20.80 21.31 0.44
CA PRO A 596 20.56 20.05 1.14
C PRO A 596 21.87 19.38 1.60
N GLU A 597 21.85 18.74 2.77
CA GLU A 597 23.05 18.19 3.43
C GLU A 597 23.80 17.12 2.60
N GLU A 598 23.14 16.46 1.64
CA GLU A 598 23.80 15.53 0.69
C GLU A 598 24.73 16.23 -0.32
N HIS A 599 24.47 17.51 -0.62
CA HIS A 599 25.22 18.32 -1.59
C HIS A 599 26.40 19.03 -0.93
N ASP A 600 26.36 19.25 0.38
CA ASP A 600 27.51 19.74 1.14
C ASP A 600 28.64 18.71 1.13
N LEU A 601 29.85 19.15 0.74
CA LEU A 601 31.04 18.32 0.68
C LEU A 601 31.60 17.98 2.06
N GLU A 602 31.31 18.80 3.07
CA GLU A 602 31.82 18.64 4.43
C GLU A 602 30.83 17.95 5.37
N SER A 603 29.62 17.61 4.92
CA SER A 603 28.61 16.97 5.76
C SER A 603 29.03 15.56 6.20
N GLN A 604 28.65 15.20 7.43
CA GLN A 604 28.94 13.88 7.99
C GLN A 604 28.24 12.76 7.18
N ILE A 605 27.01 13.00 6.74
CA ILE A 605 26.23 12.08 5.89
C ILE A 605 27.02 11.74 4.62
N ARG A 606 27.59 12.74 3.95
CA ARG A 606 28.37 12.54 2.73
C ARG A 606 29.70 11.82 3.00
N LYS A 607 30.41 12.18 4.07
CA LYS A 607 31.68 11.53 4.46
C LYS A 607 31.49 10.03 4.72
N GLU A 608 30.42 9.65 5.40
CA GLU A 608 30.07 8.24 5.61
C GLU A 608 29.67 7.54 4.31
N ARG A 609 28.88 8.21 3.46
CA ARG A 609 28.48 7.70 2.14
C ARG A 609 29.70 7.39 1.28
N GLU A 610 30.67 8.30 1.21
CA GLU A 610 31.92 8.08 0.48
C GLU A 610 32.74 6.92 1.08
N TRP A 611 32.83 6.81 2.40
CA TRP A 611 33.46 5.67 3.07
C TRP A 611 32.80 4.33 2.69
N ARG A 612 31.46 4.28 2.63
CA ARG A 612 30.71 3.09 2.17
C ARG A 612 31.09 2.76 0.72
N PHE A 613 31.11 3.73 -0.19
CA PHE A 613 31.54 3.50 -1.58
C PHE A 613 32.99 3.02 -1.71
N LEU A 614 33.93 3.58 -0.94
CA LEU A 614 35.33 3.13 -0.89
C LEU A 614 35.47 1.69 -0.37
N ARG A 615 34.71 1.32 0.67
CA ARG A 615 34.60 -0.06 1.17
C ARG A 615 34.04 -1.00 0.09
N ASN A 616 32.97 -0.62 -0.58
CA ASN A 616 32.31 -1.43 -1.61
C ASN A 616 33.24 -1.67 -2.82
N ALA A 617 33.98 -0.64 -3.25
CA ALA A 617 35.00 -0.75 -4.30
C ALA A 617 36.14 -1.70 -3.90
N ARG A 618 36.56 -1.68 -2.63
CA ARG A 618 37.57 -2.61 -2.08
C ARG A 618 37.09 -4.07 -2.16
N VAL A 619 35.86 -4.35 -1.70
CA VAL A 619 35.25 -5.69 -1.74
C VAL A 619 35.19 -6.23 -3.17
N ARG A 620 34.65 -5.46 -4.13
CA ARG A 620 34.59 -5.86 -5.55
C ARG A 620 35.98 -6.21 -6.10
N LYS A 621 36.98 -5.35 -5.84
CA LYS A 621 38.36 -5.52 -6.32
C LYS A 621 39.10 -6.70 -5.67
N GLN A 622 38.76 -7.06 -4.43
CA GLN A 622 39.33 -8.24 -3.76
C GLN A 622 38.64 -9.53 -4.22
N ALA A 623 37.31 -9.56 -4.31
CA ALA A 623 36.56 -10.71 -4.80
C ALA A 623 36.95 -11.08 -6.23
N GLN A 624 37.03 -10.10 -7.13
CA GLN A 624 37.47 -10.30 -8.51
C GLN A 624 38.88 -10.92 -8.58
N LYS A 625 39.81 -10.50 -7.71
CA LYS A 625 41.16 -11.09 -7.63
C LYS A 625 41.14 -12.55 -7.21
N ILE A 626 40.28 -12.97 -6.28
CA ILE A 626 40.16 -14.38 -5.89
C ILE A 626 39.60 -15.21 -7.05
N ILE A 627 38.53 -14.73 -7.70
CA ILE A 627 37.95 -15.41 -8.87
C ILE A 627 38.98 -15.54 -10.01
N GLN A 628 39.80 -14.51 -10.24
CA GLN A 628 40.88 -14.51 -11.25
C GLN A 628 42.04 -15.49 -10.96
N LYS A 629 42.25 -15.94 -9.71
CA LYS A 629 43.21 -17.02 -9.40
C LYS A 629 42.73 -18.39 -9.91
N GLY A 630 41.43 -18.53 -10.19
CA GLY A 630 40.76 -19.83 -10.34
C GLY A 630 40.35 -20.42 -8.99
N ILE A 631 39.22 -21.14 -8.97
CA ILE A 631 38.64 -21.74 -7.76
C ILE A 631 38.78 -23.25 -7.86
N SER A 632 39.74 -23.81 -7.11
CA SER A 632 40.08 -25.24 -7.14
C SER A 632 39.35 -26.09 -6.10
N ARG A 633 38.81 -25.47 -5.05
CA ARG A 633 38.09 -26.14 -3.94
C ARG A 633 37.17 -25.15 -3.23
N LEU A 634 36.12 -25.66 -2.59
CA LEU A 634 35.16 -24.88 -1.79
C LEU A 634 34.60 -25.76 -0.67
N ASP A 635 35.26 -25.79 0.50
CA ASP A 635 34.81 -26.49 1.71
C ASP A 635 35.30 -25.89 3.04
N ASP A 636 36.01 -24.77 3.04
CA ASP A 636 36.41 -24.15 4.31
C ASP A 636 35.17 -23.55 5.00
N GLN A 637 34.67 -24.23 6.03
CA GLN A 637 33.48 -23.82 6.76
C GLN A 637 33.82 -22.67 7.71
N ILE A 638 33.52 -21.44 7.28
CA ILE A 638 33.78 -20.22 8.05
C ILE A 638 32.69 -19.94 9.08
N PHE A 639 31.48 -20.47 8.88
CA PHE A 639 30.32 -20.27 9.75
C PHE A 639 29.44 -21.53 9.78
N LEU A 640 28.94 -21.88 10.97
CA LEU A 640 27.92 -22.89 11.21
C LEU A 640 27.13 -22.50 12.47
N ASN A 641 25.82 -22.31 12.35
CA ASN A 641 24.94 -21.95 13.46
C ASN A 641 23.54 -22.54 13.28
N ARG A 642 22.75 -22.57 14.37
CA ARG A 642 21.36 -23.03 14.35
C ARG A 642 20.41 -21.83 14.29
N ASN A 643 19.63 -21.75 13.22
CA ASN A 643 18.57 -20.76 13.03
C ASN A 643 17.35 -21.06 13.94
N PRO A 644 16.49 -20.08 14.28
CA PRO A 644 15.26 -20.34 15.06
C PRO A 644 14.29 -21.26 14.32
N GLY A 645 13.76 -20.82 13.17
CA GLY A 645 12.98 -21.64 12.24
C GLY A 645 13.84 -22.31 11.16
N VAL A 646 13.21 -23.14 10.32
CA VAL A 646 13.89 -23.85 9.22
C VAL A 646 14.22 -22.86 8.09
N PRO A 647 15.50 -22.69 7.69
CA PRO A 647 15.88 -21.81 6.59
C PRO A 647 15.13 -22.13 5.29
N SER A 648 14.37 -21.16 4.77
CA SER A 648 13.61 -21.25 3.53
C SER A 648 14.29 -20.51 2.37
N VAL A 649 14.81 -19.32 2.65
CA VAL A 649 15.50 -18.42 1.73
C VAL A 649 16.69 -17.82 2.47
N VAL A 650 17.82 -17.67 1.79
CA VAL A 650 19.03 -17.04 2.31
C VAL A 650 19.52 -16.01 1.30
N LYS A 651 19.97 -14.85 1.77
CA LYS A 651 20.65 -13.83 0.96
C LYS A 651 21.84 -13.25 1.70
N PHE A 652 22.95 -13.10 0.98
CA PHE A 652 24.09 -12.30 1.43
C PHE A 652 23.83 -10.82 1.17
N HIS A 653 24.13 -9.98 2.15
CA HIS A 653 24.28 -8.56 1.92
C HIS A 653 25.57 -8.33 1.08
N PRO A 654 25.59 -7.45 0.05
CA PRO A 654 26.69 -7.45 -0.94
C PRO A 654 28.09 -6.98 -0.47
N PHE A 655 28.19 -6.26 0.66
CA PHE A 655 29.45 -5.64 1.13
C PHE A 655 29.71 -5.75 2.64
N THR A 656 28.70 -5.46 3.48
CA THR A 656 28.70 -5.75 4.92
C THR A 656 28.63 -7.27 5.15
N PRO A 657 29.33 -7.88 6.13
CA PRO A 657 29.38 -9.33 6.38
C PRO A 657 28.10 -9.90 7.04
N CYS A 658 26.93 -9.59 6.47
CA CYS A 658 25.64 -10.04 6.96
C CYS A 658 25.01 -11.08 6.01
N ILE A 659 24.36 -12.10 6.56
CA ILE A 659 23.36 -12.92 5.86
C ILE A 659 21.98 -12.72 6.49
N ALA A 660 20.97 -12.52 5.66
CA ALA A 660 19.57 -12.63 6.04
C ALA A 660 19.07 -14.06 5.73
N VAL A 661 18.40 -14.66 6.69
CA VAL A 661 17.88 -16.03 6.65
C VAL A 661 16.40 -15.99 7.02
N ALA A 662 15.52 -16.09 6.04
CA ALA A 662 14.10 -16.28 6.31
C ALA A 662 13.82 -17.73 6.71
N ASP A 663 12.84 -17.91 7.59
CA ASP A 663 12.16 -19.18 7.78
C ASP A 663 10.76 -19.15 7.15
N LYS A 664 9.69 -19.48 7.87
CA LYS A 664 8.33 -19.41 7.30
C LYS A 664 7.77 -18.00 7.36
N ASP A 665 7.94 -17.33 8.50
CA ASP A 665 7.24 -16.09 8.84
C ASP A 665 8.14 -15.05 9.52
N SER A 666 9.40 -15.41 9.77
CA SER A 666 10.37 -14.58 10.49
C SER A 666 11.71 -14.55 9.75
N ILE A 667 12.52 -13.53 10.04
CA ILE A 667 13.80 -13.27 9.38
C ILE A 667 14.88 -13.13 10.44
N CYS A 668 15.96 -13.89 10.27
CA CYS A 668 17.10 -13.94 11.17
C CYS A 668 18.35 -13.37 10.48
N PHE A 669 19.09 -12.50 11.16
CA PHE A 669 20.28 -11.86 10.63
C PHE A 669 21.52 -12.33 11.37
N TRP A 670 22.53 -12.78 10.63
CA TRP A 670 23.79 -13.28 11.21
C TRP A 670 24.98 -12.54 10.64
N ASP A 671 25.92 -12.18 11.52
CA ASP A 671 27.27 -11.78 11.14
C ASP A 671 28.09 -13.06 10.91
N TRP A 672 28.42 -13.34 9.65
CA TRP A 672 29.13 -14.58 9.29
C TRP A 672 30.65 -14.48 9.47
N GLU A 673 31.19 -13.30 9.80
CA GLU A 673 32.60 -13.13 10.15
C GLU A 673 32.86 -13.27 11.65
N LYS A 674 31.92 -12.85 12.50
CA LYS A 674 31.98 -13.00 13.97
C LYS A 674 31.30 -14.27 14.48
N GLY A 675 30.28 -14.77 13.79
CA GLY A 675 29.42 -15.88 14.24
C GLY A 675 28.23 -15.46 15.10
N GLU A 676 27.95 -14.16 15.20
CA GLU A 676 26.92 -13.58 16.07
C GLU A 676 25.56 -13.44 15.36
N LYS A 677 24.46 -13.56 16.12
CA LYS A 677 23.13 -13.20 15.64
C LYS A 677 22.91 -11.70 15.87
N LEU A 678 22.66 -10.94 14.81
CA LEU A 678 22.43 -9.50 14.86
C LEU A 678 20.99 -9.19 15.27
N ASP A 679 20.01 -9.72 14.55
CA ASP A 679 18.59 -9.44 14.75
C ASP A 679 17.71 -10.68 14.44
N TYR A 680 16.48 -10.69 14.93
CA TYR A 680 15.43 -11.64 14.56
C TYR A 680 14.04 -11.01 14.74
N PHE A 681 13.32 -10.78 13.64
CA PHE A 681 11.98 -10.20 13.66
C PHE A 681 10.96 -10.97 12.81
N HIS A 682 9.68 -10.74 13.07
CA HIS A 682 8.57 -11.37 12.38
C HIS A 682 8.12 -10.53 11.19
N ASN A 683 7.97 -11.13 10.01
CA ASN A 683 7.66 -10.45 8.75
C ASN A 683 6.16 -10.05 8.63
N GLY A 684 5.33 -10.39 9.61
CA GLY A 684 3.92 -9.96 9.67
C GLY A 684 3.01 -10.62 8.63
N ASN A 685 3.43 -11.75 8.06
CA ASN A 685 2.62 -12.52 7.13
C ASN A 685 1.78 -13.60 7.84
N PRO A 686 0.54 -13.89 7.41
CA PRO A 686 -0.35 -14.78 8.15
C PRO A 686 0.14 -16.24 8.23
N ARG A 687 -0.17 -16.94 9.32
CA ARG A 687 0.37 -18.28 9.67
C ARG A 687 0.26 -19.40 8.61
N TYR A 688 -0.61 -19.27 7.63
CA TYR A 688 -0.74 -20.24 6.51
C TYR A 688 0.18 -19.93 5.32
N THR A 689 0.60 -18.68 5.14
CA THR A 689 1.54 -18.21 4.10
C THR A 689 2.99 -18.56 4.44
N ARG A 690 3.92 -18.33 3.51
CA ARG A 690 5.38 -18.39 3.75
C ARG A 690 6.13 -17.33 2.95
N ILE A 691 7.29 -16.91 3.45
CA ILE A 691 8.28 -16.16 2.67
C ILE A 691 8.82 -17.07 1.55
N THR A 692 8.84 -16.61 0.29
CA THR A 692 9.34 -17.37 -0.86
C THR A 692 10.46 -16.70 -1.64
N ALA A 693 10.61 -15.37 -1.52
CA ALA A 693 11.78 -14.66 -2.05
C ALA A 693 12.19 -13.48 -1.16
N MET A 694 13.46 -13.08 -1.30
CA MET A 694 14.08 -11.97 -0.58
C MET A 694 15.08 -11.28 -1.52
N GLU A 695 15.18 -9.96 -1.50
CA GLU A 695 16.24 -9.22 -2.21
C GLU A 695 16.74 -8.03 -1.40
N TYR A 696 18.02 -7.67 -1.56
CA TYR A 696 18.57 -6.45 -0.99
C TYR A 696 18.43 -5.29 -1.98
N LEU A 697 17.59 -4.32 -1.64
CA LEU A 697 17.50 -3.04 -2.36
C LEU A 697 18.57 -2.10 -1.83
N ASN A 698 19.08 -1.21 -2.68
CA ASN A 698 20.09 -0.21 -2.36
C ASN A 698 21.34 -0.79 -1.66
N GLY A 699 21.75 -2.01 -2.04
CA GLY A 699 22.86 -2.74 -1.39
C GLY A 699 24.20 -1.99 -1.36
N GLN A 700 24.38 -0.95 -2.18
CA GLN A 700 25.50 -0.02 -2.13
C GLN A 700 25.52 0.90 -0.89
N ASP A 701 24.37 1.42 -0.46
CA ASP A 701 24.27 2.54 0.49
C ASP A 701 22.85 2.62 1.04
N CYS A 702 22.69 2.69 2.37
CA CYS A 702 21.38 2.65 3.05
C CYS A 702 20.47 1.49 2.58
N SER A 703 21.02 0.28 2.57
CA SER A 703 20.37 -0.94 2.09
C SER A 703 19.03 -1.23 2.78
N LEU A 704 18.03 -1.64 1.99
CA LEU A 704 16.73 -2.13 2.44
C LEU A 704 16.63 -3.64 2.14
N LEU A 705 15.78 -4.36 2.87
CA LEU A 705 15.47 -5.76 2.59
C LEU A 705 14.02 -5.88 2.09
N LEU A 706 13.86 -6.32 0.85
CA LEU A 706 12.57 -6.74 0.31
C LEU A 706 12.30 -8.20 0.67
N THR A 707 11.07 -8.49 1.09
CA THR A 707 10.52 -9.85 1.24
C THR A 707 9.25 -10.02 0.42
N ALA A 708 9.08 -11.20 -0.16
CA ALA A 708 7.90 -11.58 -0.92
C ALA A 708 7.31 -12.89 -0.37
N THR A 709 5.99 -12.92 -0.18
CA THR A 709 5.25 -14.06 0.39
C THR A 709 4.33 -14.73 -0.62
N ASP A 710 4.00 -16.01 -0.42
CA ASP A 710 3.26 -16.82 -1.40
C ASP A 710 1.77 -16.46 -1.56
N ASP A 711 1.26 -15.53 -0.77
CA ASP A 711 -0.01 -14.83 -0.95
C ASP A 711 0.05 -13.66 -1.96
N GLY A 712 1.24 -13.34 -2.48
CA GLY A 712 1.46 -12.26 -3.44
C GLY A 712 1.85 -10.90 -2.81
N ALA A 713 2.00 -10.83 -1.48
CA ALA A 713 2.37 -9.61 -0.79
C ALA A 713 3.89 -9.35 -0.78
N ILE A 714 4.27 -8.07 -0.86
CA ILE A 714 5.65 -7.57 -0.77
C ILE A 714 5.76 -6.64 0.43
N ARG A 715 6.86 -6.74 1.19
CA ARG A 715 7.20 -5.85 2.31
C ARG A 715 8.66 -5.41 2.18
N VAL A 716 8.97 -4.17 2.55
CA VAL A 716 10.33 -3.59 2.49
C VAL A 716 10.73 -3.08 3.87
N TRP A 717 11.88 -3.54 4.34
CA TRP A 717 12.37 -3.35 5.71
C TRP A 717 13.68 -2.55 5.76
N LYS A 718 13.85 -1.75 6.80
CA LYS A 718 15.02 -0.90 7.08
C LYS A 718 15.49 -1.11 8.53
N ASN A 719 16.72 -0.71 8.83
CA ASN A 719 17.39 -0.88 10.15
C ASN A 719 17.55 -2.34 10.65
N PHE A 720 17.31 -3.35 9.82
CA PHE A 720 17.32 -4.80 10.13
C PHE A 720 18.66 -5.40 10.65
N ALA A 721 19.69 -4.57 10.83
CA ALA A 721 21.01 -4.93 11.33
C ALA A 721 21.72 -3.72 11.98
N ASP A 722 20.94 -2.77 12.50
CA ASP A 722 21.43 -1.64 13.30
C ASP A 722 21.55 -2.09 14.78
N LEU A 723 22.40 -1.44 15.56
CA LEU A 723 22.53 -1.68 17.01
C LEU A 723 21.71 -0.68 17.84
N GLU A 724 21.34 0.46 17.26
CA GLU A 724 20.63 1.55 17.94
C GLU A 724 19.14 1.60 17.58
N LYS A 725 18.71 0.87 16.53
CA LYS A 725 17.37 0.98 15.95
C LYS A 725 16.76 -0.39 15.70
N ASN A 726 15.48 -0.51 16.03
CA ASN A 726 14.67 -1.67 15.69
C ASN A 726 14.36 -1.70 14.17
N PRO A 727 14.10 -2.88 13.59
CA PRO A 727 13.64 -3.01 12.21
C PRO A 727 12.32 -2.28 11.98
N GLU A 728 12.26 -1.47 10.92
CA GLU A 728 11.07 -0.70 10.53
C GLU A 728 10.59 -1.12 9.13
N MET A 729 9.27 -1.22 8.93
CA MET A 729 8.68 -1.41 7.61
C MET A 729 8.56 -0.05 6.91
N VAL A 730 9.21 0.08 5.75
CA VAL A 730 9.20 1.33 4.96
C VAL A 730 7.96 1.41 4.08
N THR A 731 7.61 0.30 3.42
CA THR A 731 6.44 0.19 2.56
C THR A 731 6.08 -1.29 2.37
N ALA A 732 4.82 -1.56 2.03
CA ALA A 732 4.33 -2.89 1.68
C ALA A 732 3.11 -2.79 0.76
N TRP A 733 3.00 -3.69 -0.21
CA TRP A 733 1.92 -3.70 -1.20
C TRP A 733 1.60 -5.10 -1.74
N GLN A 734 0.42 -5.24 -2.33
CA GLN A 734 0.01 -6.49 -2.96
C GLN A 734 0.61 -6.60 -4.37
N GLY A 735 1.81 -7.18 -4.45
CA GLY A 735 2.57 -7.33 -5.69
C GLY A 735 1.89 -8.22 -6.75
N LEU A 736 1.17 -9.26 -6.32
CA LEU A 736 0.37 -10.14 -7.18
C LEU A 736 -1.00 -10.42 -6.54
N SER A 737 -2.03 -10.48 -7.37
CA SER A 737 -3.42 -10.71 -6.95
C SER A 737 -3.91 -12.01 -7.60
N ASP A 738 -4.94 -12.65 -7.02
CA ASP A 738 -5.56 -13.87 -7.55
C ASP A 738 -4.59 -15.05 -7.76
N MET A 739 -3.72 -15.32 -6.78
CA MET A 739 -2.81 -16.47 -6.75
C MET A 739 -3.58 -17.78 -6.97
N LEU A 740 -3.22 -18.54 -8.00
CA LEU A 740 -3.99 -19.73 -8.43
C LEU A 740 -3.62 -20.96 -7.58
N PRO A 741 -4.61 -21.72 -7.06
CA PRO A 741 -4.34 -22.96 -6.33
C PRO A 741 -3.63 -24.00 -7.20
N THR A 742 -2.31 -24.17 -7.02
CA THR A 742 -1.52 -25.05 -7.90
C THR A 742 -1.95 -26.52 -7.86
N THR A 743 -2.14 -27.09 -9.04
CA THR A 743 -2.58 -28.47 -9.29
C THR A 743 -1.53 -29.56 -8.99
N ARG A 744 -0.53 -29.28 -8.16
CA ARG A 744 0.47 -30.26 -7.67
C ARG A 744 -0.17 -31.48 -6.96
N GLY A 745 -1.42 -31.37 -6.50
CA GLY A 745 -2.13 -32.41 -5.77
C GLY A 745 -2.49 -33.69 -6.55
N LEU A 746 -2.52 -33.69 -7.89
CA LEU A 746 -2.93 -34.89 -8.66
C LEU A 746 -1.79 -35.88 -8.97
N ALA A 747 -0.55 -35.41 -9.09
CA ALA A 747 0.54 -36.19 -9.68
C ALA A 747 1.39 -37.03 -8.67
N ARG A 748 1.12 -36.94 -7.36
CA ARG A 748 1.82 -37.74 -6.33
C ARG A 748 0.86 -38.32 -5.28
N ARG A 749 0.13 -39.38 -5.65
CA ARG A 749 -0.59 -40.25 -4.67
C ARG A 749 0.30 -41.26 -3.94
N VAL A 750 1.64 -41.16 -4.07
CA VAL A 750 2.62 -42.03 -3.38
C VAL A 750 3.68 -41.16 -2.70
N SER A 751 3.36 -40.71 -1.48
CA SER A 751 4.28 -40.30 -0.40
C SER A 751 3.44 -39.91 0.82
N ILE A 752 3.14 -40.89 1.67
CA ILE A 752 2.57 -40.65 3.00
C ILE A 752 3.71 -40.12 3.91
N TYR A 753 3.39 -39.35 4.95
CA TYR A 753 4.33 -38.72 5.91
C TYR A 753 5.12 -37.49 5.42
N LEU A 754 4.45 -36.57 4.71
CA LEU A 754 4.87 -35.16 4.66
C LEU A 754 3.69 -34.27 5.06
N ASP A 755 3.96 -33.24 5.87
CA ASP A 755 2.98 -32.28 6.35
C ASP A 755 2.34 -31.49 5.18
N ARG A 756 1.05 -31.14 5.33
CA ARG A 756 0.27 -30.39 4.33
C ARG A 756 0.92 -29.04 3.96
N SER A 757 1.69 -28.43 4.87
CA SER A 757 2.45 -27.21 4.61
C SER A 757 3.47 -27.32 3.45
N LYS A 758 3.92 -28.54 3.10
CA LYS A 758 4.94 -28.77 2.07
C LYS A 758 4.38 -29.14 0.68
N GLN A 759 3.07 -29.03 0.45
CA GLN A 759 2.42 -29.31 -0.86
C GLN A 759 2.13 -28.06 -1.73
N GLY A 760 2.63 -26.88 -1.35
CA GLY A 760 2.44 -25.63 -2.11
C GLY A 760 3.13 -25.60 -3.48
N GLY A 761 2.77 -24.58 -4.28
CA GLY A 761 3.34 -24.29 -5.60
C GLY A 761 4.70 -23.60 -5.54
N ALA A 762 4.97 -22.73 -6.52
CA ALA A 762 6.13 -21.85 -6.51
C ALA A 762 6.00 -20.74 -5.45
N GLY A 763 4.77 -20.35 -5.11
CA GLY A 763 4.48 -19.15 -4.34
C GLY A 763 4.72 -17.90 -5.19
N MET A 764 5.51 -16.96 -4.66
CA MET A 764 5.91 -15.73 -5.35
C MET A 764 7.41 -15.70 -5.61
N VAL A 765 7.81 -15.40 -6.83
CA VAL A 765 9.20 -15.18 -7.25
C VAL A 765 9.38 -13.74 -7.74
N VAL A 766 10.55 -13.16 -7.46
CA VAL A 766 10.91 -11.79 -7.84
C VAL A 766 12.33 -11.74 -8.42
N ASP A 767 12.64 -10.68 -9.17
CA ASP A 767 14.01 -10.26 -9.51
C ASP A 767 14.08 -8.72 -9.49
N TRP A 768 15.22 -8.15 -9.07
CA TRP A 768 15.37 -6.72 -8.78
C TRP A 768 16.41 -6.04 -9.67
N GLU A 769 15.99 -5.03 -10.43
CA GLU A 769 16.82 -4.27 -11.36
C GLU A 769 17.24 -2.92 -10.76
N GLN A 770 18.22 -2.98 -9.85
CA GLN A 770 18.75 -1.83 -9.09
C GLN A 770 19.15 -0.59 -9.92
N GLU A 771 19.46 -0.76 -11.21
CA GLU A 771 19.87 0.33 -12.12
C GLU A 771 18.68 1.13 -12.69
N THR A 772 17.46 0.58 -12.65
CA THR A 772 16.27 1.16 -13.30
C THR A 772 15.05 1.30 -12.40
N GLY A 773 15.15 0.92 -11.12
CA GLY A 773 14.02 0.98 -10.18
C GLY A 773 12.91 -0.04 -10.49
N LEU A 774 13.22 -1.11 -11.23
CA LEU A 774 12.23 -2.09 -11.68
C LEU A 774 12.28 -3.39 -10.85
N LEU A 775 11.11 -3.83 -10.41
CA LEU A 775 10.90 -5.12 -9.74
C LEU A 775 9.96 -5.99 -10.57
N MET A 776 10.48 -7.12 -11.08
CA MET A 776 9.66 -8.11 -11.76
C MET A 776 9.09 -9.09 -10.75
N THR A 777 7.80 -9.40 -10.85
CA THR A 777 7.09 -10.33 -9.96
C THR A 777 6.28 -11.36 -10.75
N SER A 778 6.36 -12.63 -10.35
CA SER A 778 5.54 -13.71 -10.90
C SER A 778 5.45 -14.86 -9.89
N GLY A 779 4.95 -16.02 -10.28
CA GLY A 779 4.79 -17.16 -9.38
C GLY A 779 3.66 -18.09 -9.81
N ASP A 780 2.80 -18.46 -8.87
CA ASP A 780 1.56 -19.22 -9.10
C ASP A 780 0.44 -18.39 -9.77
N VAL A 781 0.81 -17.63 -10.81
CA VAL A 781 -0.04 -16.75 -11.64
C VAL A 781 0.32 -16.87 -13.12
N ARG A 782 -0.54 -16.37 -14.02
CA ARG A 782 -0.35 -16.43 -15.48
C ARG A 782 0.29 -15.17 -16.08
N ILE A 783 0.84 -14.30 -15.24
CA ILE A 783 1.47 -13.03 -15.63
C ILE A 783 2.85 -12.86 -15.00
N ILE A 784 3.69 -12.06 -15.65
CA ILE A 784 4.86 -11.42 -15.06
C ILE A 784 4.51 -9.94 -14.96
N ARG A 785 4.37 -9.43 -13.74
CA ARG A 785 4.11 -8.02 -13.48
C ARG A 785 5.42 -7.27 -13.29
N ILE A 786 5.53 -6.10 -13.90
CA ILE A 786 6.66 -5.18 -13.71
C ILE A 786 6.14 -4.02 -12.86
N TRP A 787 6.78 -3.82 -11.70
CA TRP A 787 6.60 -2.65 -10.84
C TRP A 787 7.75 -1.66 -11.05
N ASP A 788 7.42 -0.38 -11.08
CA ASP A 788 8.34 0.74 -10.98
C ASP A 788 8.27 1.26 -9.54
N THR A 789 9.39 1.15 -8.81
CA THR A 789 9.47 1.53 -7.40
C THR A 789 9.61 3.03 -7.19
N ASP A 790 10.04 3.78 -8.21
CA ASP A 790 10.24 5.22 -8.13
C ASP A 790 8.90 5.97 -8.30
N ARG A 791 7.93 5.35 -8.97
CA ARG A 791 6.52 5.79 -9.11
C ARG A 791 5.55 5.11 -8.13
N GLU A 792 6.01 4.04 -7.48
CA GLU A 792 5.19 3.10 -6.71
C GLU A 792 3.97 2.57 -7.50
N MET A 793 4.18 2.14 -8.76
CA MET A 793 3.10 1.66 -9.64
C MET A 793 3.46 0.41 -10.45
N LYS A 794 2.45 -0.38 -10.82
CA LYS A 794 2.60 -1.40 -11.87
C LYS A 794 2.68 -0.72 -13.24
N VAL A 795 3.66 -1.10 -14.05
CA VAL A 795 3.87 -0.56 -15.41
C VAL A 795 3.32 -1.49 -16.48
N GLN A 796 3.51 -2.81 -16.30
CA GLN A 796 3.23 -3.79 -17.36
C GLN A 796 2.86 -5.16 -16.77
N ASP A 797 1.75 -5.74 -17.22
CA ASP A 797 1.36 -7.13 -16.94
C ASP A 797 1.63 -7.98 -18.20
N ILE A 798 2.79 -8.65 -18.27
CA ILE A 798 3.20 -9.50 -19.39
C ILE A 798 2.53 -10.88 -19.25
N PRO A 799 1.76 -11.37 -20.23
CA PRO A 799 1.16 -12.70 -20.17
C PRO A 799 2.22 -13.80 -20.36
N THR A 800 2.33 -14.75 -19.42
CA THR A 800 3.27 -15.88 -19.57
C THR A 800 2.89 -16.78 -20.75
N GLY A 801 1.60 -16.85 -21.06
CA GLY A 801 1.00 -17.75 -22.04
C GLY A 801 1.11 -19.22 -21.63
N ALA A 802 1.15 -19.51 -20.33
CA ALA A 802 1.29 -20.85 -19.76
C ALA A 802 0.19 -21.13 -18.72
N ASP A 803 -0.24 -22.39 -18.62
CA ASP A 803 -1.08 -22.89 -17.51
C ASP A 803 -0.25 -23.28 -16.27
N SER A 804 1.05 -23.45 -16.45
CA SER A 804 2.05 -23.72 -15.41
C SER A 804 2.52 -22.43 -14.73
N CYS A 805 2.93 -22.54 -13.47
CA CYS A 805 3.45 -21.42 -12.70
C CYS A 805 4.93 -21.12 -13.01
N VAL A 806 5.32 -19.86 -12.81
CA VAL A 806 6.71 -19.40 -12.94
C VAL A 806 7.47 -19.76 -11.67
N THR A 807 8.59 -20.46 -11.84
CA THR A 807 9.36 -21.09 -10.76
C THR A 807 10.66 -20.36 -10.45
N SER A 808 11.14 -19.58 -11.42
CA SER A 808 12.34 -18.76 -11.34
C SER A 808 12.28 -17.69 -12.42
N LEU A 809 12.82 -16.51 -12.11
CA LEU A 809 12.81 -15.34 -12.96
C LEU A 809 14.22 -14.73 -12.99
N SER A 810 14.67 -14.24 -14.15
CA SER A 810 15.87 -13.39 -14.22
C SER A 810 15.81 -12.37 -15.36
N CYS A 811 16.07 -11.10 -15.05
CA CYS A 811 16.06 -9.97 -15.99
C CYS A 811 17.47 -9.57 -16.46
N ASP A 812 17.58 -8.65 -17.42
CA ASP A 812 18.83 -8.01 -17.87
C ASP A 812 18.54 -6.56 -18.27
N SER A 813 19.15 -5.60 -17.56
CA SER A 813 18.87 -4.17 -17.70
C SER A 813 19.20 -3.64 -19.10
N HIS A 814 20.41 -3.94 -19.57
CA HIS A 814 20.94 -3.47 -20.85
C HIS A 814 20.18 -4.10 -22.04
N ARG A 815 19.92 -5.41 -21.99
CA ARG A 815 19.25 -6.13 -23.09
C ARG A 815 17.73 -6.06 -23.03
N SER A 816 17.12 -5.63 -21.92
CA SER A 816 15.66 -5.63 -21.68
C SER A 816 15.00 -7.02 -21.75
N LEU A 817 15.78 -8.07 -21.51
CA LEU A 817 15.30 -9.46 -21.55
C LEU A 817 14.80 -9.88 -20.17
N ILE A 818 13.68 -10.61 -20.14
CA ILE A 818 13.15 -11.30 -18.95
C ILE A 818 13.09 -12.79 -19.28
N VAL A 819 13.73 -13.62 -18.46
CA VAL A 819 13.74 -15.07 -18.58
C VAL A 819 12.90 -15.67 -17.45
N ALA A 820 11.95 -16.54 -17.80
CA ALA A 820 11.09 -17.23 -16.85
C ALA A 820 11.22 -18.76 -17.03
N GLY A 821 11.62 -19.46 -15.97
CA GLY A 821 11.49 -20.91 -15.88
C GLY A 821 10.09 -21.31 -15.40
N LEU A 822 9.50 -22.35 -15.98
CA LEU A 822 8.14 -22.79 -15.67
C LEU A 822 8.09 -24.19 -15.04
N GLY A 823 6.99 -24.45 -14.32
CA GLY A 823 6.77 -25.71 -13.61
C GLY A 823 6.59 -26.93 -14.52
N ASP A 824 6.35 -26.71 -15.80
CA ASP A 824 6.26 -27.76 -16.85
C ASP A 824 7.61 -28.12 -17.50
N GLY A 825 8.68 -27.37 -17.20
CA GLY A 825 10.00 -27.55 -17.82
C GLY A 825 10.29 -26.60 -18.98
N SER A 826 9.30 -25.85 -19.48
CA SER A 826 9.56 -24.82 -20.49
C SER A 826 10.25 -23.60 -19.89
N ILE A 827 11.06 -22.93 -20.72
CA ILE A 827 11.75 -21.69 -20.37
C ILE A 827 11.38 -20.67 -21.43
N ARG A 828 10.95 -19.48 -21.01
CA ARG A 828 10.46 -18.43 -21.92
C ARG A 828 11.29 -17.17 -21.76
N VAL A 829 11.56 -16.53 -22.87
CA VAL A 829 12.28 -15.25 -22.92
C VAL A 829 11.31 -14.20 -23.47
N PHE A 830 11.27 -13.05 -22.82
CA PHE A 830 10.44 -11.91 -23.18
C PHE A 830 11.31 -10.66 -23.36
N ASP A 831 11.01 -9.80 -24.33
CA ASP A 831 11.55 -8.43 -24.42
C ASP A 831 10.45 -7.44 -23.98
N ARG A 832 10.72 -6.65 -22.93
CA ARG A 832 9.79 -5.62 -22.40
C ARG A 832 9.50 -4.48 -23.39
N ARG A 833 10.32 -4.30 -24.43
CA ARG A 833 10.18 -3.26 -25.46
C ARG A 833 9.10 -3.56 -26.51
N MET A 834 8.68 -4.81 -26.63
CA MET A 834 7.71 -5.27 -27.63
C MET A 834 6.26 -5.25 -27.10
N ALA A 835 5.28 -5.25 -28.02
CA ALA A 835 3.87 -5.32 -27.67
C ALA A 835 3.51 -6.59 -26.89
N LEU A 836 2.54 -6.53 -25.98
CA LEU A 836 2.19 -7.64 -25.05
C LEU A 836 1.84 -8.96 -25.76
N SER A 837 1.30 -8.90 -26.98
CA SER A 837 1.00 -10.07 -27.82
C SER A 837 2.23 -10.77 -28.40
N GLU A 838 3.33 -10.04 -28.59
CA GLU A 838 4.52 -10.46 -29.33
C GLU A 838 5.79 -10.53 -28.46
N CYS A 839 5.75 -9.94 -27.27
CA CYS A 839 6.90 -9.79 -26.37
C CYS A 839 7.62 -11.09 -26.01
N ARG A 840 6.96 -12.25 -26.09
CA ARG A 840 7.57 -13.58 -25.88
C ARG A 840 8.41 -14.01 -27.08
N VAL A 841 9.62 -13.47 -27.16
CA VAL A 841 10.57 -13.71 -28.27
C VAL A 841 10.99 -15.17 -28.42
N MET A 842 11.19 -15.93 -27.32
CA MET A 842 11.65 -17.34 -27.38
C MET A 842 10.92 -18.25 -26.39
N THR A 843 10.87 -19.55 -26.68
CA THR A 843 10.31 -20.59 -25.79
C THR A 843 11.01 -21.93 -25.99
N TYR A 844 11.90 -22.27 -25.06
CA TYR A 844 12.62 -23.55 -25.00
C TYR A 844 11.76 -24.61 -24.32
N ARG A 845 11.79 -25.85 -24.82
CA ARG A 845 10.97 -26.98 -24.34
C ARG A 845 11.75 -28.28 -24.19
N GLU A 846 13.02 -28.19 -23.79
CA GLU A 846 13.90 -29.36 -23.71
C GLU A 846 13.93 -30.05 -22.33
N HIS A 847 13.60 -29.35 -21.23
CA HIS A 847 13.44 -30.01 -19.93
C HIS A 847 12.05 -30.66 -19.85
N THR A 848 11.99 -31.84 -19.23
CA THR A 848 10.77 -32.65 -19.05
C THR A 848 10.20 -32.57 -17.63
N ALA A 849 10.74 -31.67 -16.80
CA ALA A 849 10.37 -31.49 -15.41
C ALA A 849 10.62 -30.06 -14.93
N TRP A 850 10.01 -29.72 -13.80
CA TRP A 850 10.10 -28.44 -13.08
C TRP A 850 11.51 -27.80 -13.12
N VAL A 851 11.61 -26.61 -13.70
CA VAL A 851 12.84 -25.79 -13.68
C VAL A 851 13.07 -25.30 -12.24
N VAL A 852 14.22 -25.62 -11.66
CA VAL A 852 14.62 -25.17 -10.30
C VAL A 852 15.13 -23.73 -10.35
N LYS A 853 15.98 -23.42 -11.35
CA LYS A 853 16.44 -22.06 -11.64
C LYS A 853 16.75 -21.91 -13.13
N ALA A 854 16.30 -20.81 -13.71
CA ALA A 854 16.84 -20.25 -14.94
C ALA A 854 17.50 -18.90 -14.61
N TYR A 855 18.74 -18.69 -15.03
CA TYR A 855 19.53 -17.49 -14.75
C TYR A 855 20.13 -16.93 -16.03
N LEU A 856 19.95 -15.63 -16.26
CA LEU A 856 20.53 -14.91 -17.38
C LEU A 856 21.85 -14.25 -16.93
N GLN A 857 22.97 -14.66 -17.53
CA GLN A 857 24.28 -14.09 -17.26
C GLN A 857 24.31 -12.60 -17.65
N LYS A 858 24.79 -11.74 -16.74
CA LYS A 858 24.75 -10.27 -16.84
C LYS A 858 25.94 -9.69 -17.62
N HIS A 859 26.30 -10.29 -18.74
CA HIS A 859 27.33 -9.78 -19.66
C HIS A 859 26.77 -9.74 -21.10
N PRO A 860 27.36 -8.98 -22.05
CA PRO A 860 26.76 -8.76 -23.38
C PRO A 860 26.42 -10.05 -24.12
N GLU A 861 27.37 -10.98 -24.18
CA GLU A 861 27.21 -12.35 -24.71
C GLU A 861 26.68 -13.32 -23.64
N GLY A 862 25.72 -12.85 -22.83
CA GLY A 862 25.24 -13.55 -21.64
C GLY A 862 24.26 -14.66 -21.98
N ASN A 863 24.64 -15.90 -21.67
CA ASN A 863 23.80 -17.08 -21.88
C ASN A 863 22.75 -17.23 -20.77
N ILE A 864 21.71 -18.00 -21.08
CA ILE A 864 20.76 -18.54 -20.10
C ILE A 864 21.30 -19.87 -19.61
N MET A 865 21.59 -19.99 -18.31
CA MET A 865 21.84 -21.27 -17.66
C MET A 865 20.56 -21.72 -16.95
N SER A 866 20.09 -22.94 -17.22
CA SER A 866 18.89 -23.50 -16.60
C SER A 866 19.09 -24.92 -16.08
N VAL A 867 18.40 -25.27 -15.00
CA VAL A 867 18.48 -26.61 -14.38
C VAL A 867 17.11 -27.08 -13.92
N SER A 868 16.75 -28.34 -14.18
CA SER A 868 15.53 -28.96 -13.63
C SER A 868 15.81 -29.89 -12.44
N VAL A 869 14.74 -30.31 -11.74
CA VAL A 869 14.80 -31.29 -10.63
C VAL A 869 15.44 -32.63 -11.06
N ASN A 870 15.43 -32.96 -12.36
CA ASN A 870 16.07 -34.16 -12.92
C ASN A 870 17.61 -34.06 -13.01
N GLY A 871 18.20 -32.91 -12.71
CA GLY A 871 19.65 -32.69 -12.79
C GLY A 871 20.18 -32.54 -14.21
N ASP A 872 19.33 -32.24 -15.19
CA ASP A 872 19.75 -31.77 -16.50
C ASP A 872 20.00 -30.26 -16.47
N VAL A 873 21.23 -29.85 -16.77
CA VAL A 873 21.66 -28.45 -16.90
C VAL A 873 21.76 -28.12 -18.38
N ARG A 874 21.21 -26.97 -18.80
CA ARG A 874 21.31 -26.48 -20.18
C ARG A 874 21.83 -25.06 -20.24
N PHE A 875 22.47 -24.75 -21.36
CA PHE A 875 22.91 -23.42 -21.73
C PHE A 875 22.25 -23.04 -23.06
N PHE A 876 21.55 -21.92 -23.10
CA PHE A 876 20.96 -21.35 -24.31
C PHE A 876 21.57 -19.97 -24.59
N ASP A 877 21.91 -19.67 -25.83
CA ASP A 877 22.05 -18.28 -26.29
C ASP A 877 20.62 -17.75 -26.52
N PRO A 878 20.20 -16.60 -25.95
CA PRO A 878 18.91 -15.97 -26.23
C PRO A 878 18.57 -15.77 -27.72
N ARG A 879 19.56 -15.79 -28.61
CA ARG A 879 19.43 -15.66 -30.07
C ARG A 879 19.18 -17.00 -30.79
N MET A 880 19.43 -18.13 -30.14
CA MET A 880 19.39 -19.47 -30.73
C MET A 880 18.17 -20.27 -30.22
N PRO A 881 17.57 -21.16 -31.03
CA PRO A 881 16.37 -21.92 -30.66
C PRO A 881 16.63 -23.21 -29.85
N GLU A 882 17.86 -23.71 -29.83
CA GLU A 882 18.27 -24.96 -29.21
C GLU A 882 19.39 -24.73 -28.19
N SER A 883 19.59 -25.66 -27.26
CA SER A 883 20.66 -25.56 -26.26
C SER A 883 22.05 -25.72 -26.88
N MET A 884 22.92 -24.74 -26.62
CA MET A 884 24.32 -24.72 -27.04
C MET A 884 25.16 -25.78 -26.32
N LYS A 885 24.71 -26.20 -25.12
CA LYS A 885 25.39 -27.19 -24.28
C LYS A 885 24.40 -27.83 -23.30
N VAL A 886 24.53 -29.14 -23.12
CA VAL A 886 23.80 -29.93 -22.11
C VAL A 886 24.82 -30.59 -21.17
N LEU A 887 24.50 -30.64 -19.87
CA LEU A 887 25.23 -31.41 -18.86
C LEU A 887 24.24 -32.19 -17.98
N GLN A 888 24.69 -33.31 -17.43
CA GLN A 888 23.92 -34.10 -16.45
C GLN A 888 24.65 -34.10 -15.11
N ILE A 889 24.02 -33.50 -14.09
CA ILE A 889 24.42 -33.55 -12.69
C ILE A 889 23.53 -34.53 -11.92
N VAL A 890 23.65 -34.58 -10.58
CA VAL A 890 22.92 -35.56 -9.77
C VAL A 890 21.40 -35.28 -9.77
N LYS A 891 20.60 -36.34 -9.84
CA LYS A 891 19.13 -36.27 -9.86
C LYS A 891 18.56 -36.00 -8.47
N GLY A 892 17.35 -35.42 -8.39
CA GLY A 892 16.65 -35.19 -7.13
C GLY A 892 17.15 -33.94 -6.40
N LEU A 893 17.22 -32.83 -7.13
CA LEU A 893 17.61 -31.53 -6.61
C LEU A 893 16.47 -30.91 -5.78
N THR A 894 16.83 -30.25 -4.68
CA THR A 894 15.92 -29.47 -3.81
C THR A 894 16.13 -27.97 -3.95
N ALA A 895 17.39 -27.55 -4.07
CA ALA A 895 17.81 -26.16 -4.20
C ALA A 895 18.96 -26.05 -5.20
N LEU A 896 19.08 -24.92 -5.87
CA LEU A 896 20.19 -24.61 -6.77
C LEU A 896 20.46 -23.11 -6.78
N ASP A 897 21.73 -22.73 -6.77
CA ASP A 897 22.14 -21.36 -7.05
C ASP A 897 23.33 -21.29 -8.01
N ILE A 898 23.47 -20.14 -8.69
CA ILE A 898 24.44 -19.87 -9.76
C ILE A 898 25.12 -18.56 -9.41
N HIS A 899 26.45 -18.57 -9.31
CA HIS A 899 27.22 -17.39 -8.92
C HIS A 899 27.21 -16.36 -10.06
N PRO A 900 26.93 -15.06 -9.79
CA PRO A 900 26.78 -14.06 -10.86
C PRO A 900 28.09 -13.60 -11.53
N GLN A 901 29.26 -13.90 -10.94
CA GLN A 901 30.57 -13.40 -11.41
C GLN A 901 31.58 -14.53 -11.65
N ALA A 902 31.64 -15.53 -10.77
CA ALA A 902 32.39 -16.76 -11.04
C ALA A 902 31.53 -17.72 -11.87
N ASN A 903 32.14 -18.49 -12.78
CA ASN A 903 31.42 -19.50 -13.57
C ASN A 903 31.17 -20.77 -12.75
N LEU A 904 30.39 -20.65 -11.66
CA LEU A 904 30.10 -21.68 -10.67
C LEU A 904 28.60 -21.85 -10.45
N PHE A 905 28.18 -23.08 -10.17
CA PHE A 905 26.85 -23.37 -9.65
C PHE A 905 26.91 -24.46 -8.57
N ALA A 906 25.98 -24.40 -7.62
CA ALA A 906 25.88 -25.32 -6.51
C ALA A 906 24.47 -25.92 -6.45
N CYS A 907 24.37 -27.24 -6.25
CA CYS A 907 23.11 -27.95 -6.18
C CYS A 907 22.97 -28.73 -4.86
N GLY A 908 21.83 -28.57 -4.20
CA GLY A 908 21.45 -29.30 -2.99
C GLY A 908 20.59 -30.50 -3.34
N SER A 909 20.85 -31.64 -2.72
CA SER A 909 20.07 -32.86 -2.93
C SER A 909 19.21 -33.20 -1.71
N MET A 910 18.12 -33.93 -1.95
CA MET A 910 17.38 -34.63 -0.89
C MET A 910 18.27 -35.56 -0.05
N ASN A 911 19.36 -36.06 -0.65
CA ASN A 911 20.29 -37.02 -0.04
C ASN A 911 21.42 -36.35 0.79
N GLN A 912 21.15 -35.18 1.39
CA GLN A 912 21.99 -34.54 2.41
C GLN A 912 23.43 -34.19 1.96
N PHE A 913 23.61 -33.92 0.66
CA PHE A 913 24.88 -33.43 0.12
C PHE A 913 24.67 -32.17 -0.74
N THR A 914 25.72 -31.35 -0.80
CA THR A 914 25.81 -30.15 -1.65
C THR A 914 26.96 -30.33 -2.63
N ALA A 915 26.64 -30.47 -3.92
CA ALA A 915 27.64 -30.63 -4.98
C ALA A 915 27.86 -29.29 -5.68
N ILE A 916 29.13 -28.93 -5.89
CA ILE A 916 29.58 -27.66 -6.45
C ILE A 916 30.33 -27.94 -7.75
N TYR A 917 29.92 -27.27 -8.83
CA TYR A 917 30.42 -27.47 -10.18
C TYR A 917 30.92 -26.14 -10.77
N ASN A 918 31.85 -26.23 -11.72
CA ASN A 918 32.07 -25.12 -12.65
C ASN A 918 31.10 -25.20 -13.85
N GLY A 919 31.00 -24.11 -14.63
CA GLY A 919 30.22 -24.08 -15.87
C GLY A 919 30.73 -25.02 -16.98
N ASN A 920 31.93 -25.63 -16.82
CA ASN A 920 32.34 -26.73 -17.70
C ASN A 920 31.56 -28.01 -17.41
N GLY A 921 31.08 -28.21 -16.18
CA GLY A 921 30.40 -29.41 -15.69
C GLY A 921 31.26 -30.29 -14.79
N GLU A 922 32.48 -29.84 -14.48
CA GLU A 922 33.42 -30.55 -13.62
C GLU A 922 33.01 -30.34 -12.15
N LEU A 923 32.98 -31.44 -11.39
CA LEU A 923 32.68 -31.43 -9.96
C LEU A 923 33.90 -30.89 -9.19
N ILE A 924 33.81 -29.67 -8.68
CA ILE A 924 34.84 -29.07 -7.82
C ILE A 924 34.81 -29.71 -6.43
N ASN A 925 33.61 -29.87 -5.86
CA ASN A 925 33.48 -30.42 -4.51
C ASN A 925 32.11 -31.06 -4.26
N ASN A 926 32.04 -31.94 -3.26
CA ASN A 926 30.82 -32.61 -2.82
C ASN A 926 30.78 -32.62 -1.28
N ILE A 927 30.24 -31.54 -0.71
CA ILE A 927 30.13 -31.35 0.73
C ILE A 927 29.06 -32.30 1.27
N LYS A 928 29.46 -33.20 2.16
CA LYS A 928 28.60 -34.06 2.96
C LYS A 928 28.84 -33.75 4.42
N TYR A 929 27.77 -33.67 5.22
CA TYR A 929 27.88 -33.55 6.68
C TYR A 929 28.26 -34.87 7.39
N TYR A 930 28.46 -35.94 6.61
CA TYR A 930 28.87 -37.25 7.08
C TYR A 930 30.38 -37.48 6.95
N ASP A 931 31.11 -37.31 8.05
CA ASP A 931 32.23 -38.20 8.37
C ASP A 931 32.42 -38.33 9.90
N GLY A 932 32.74 -39.53 10.38
CA GLY A 932 32.96 -39.84 11.80
C GLY A 932 31.75 -40.31 12.64
N PHE A 933 32.05 -41.12 13.68
CA PHE A 933 31.08 -41.82 14.54
C PHE A 933 30.19 -40.90 15.42
N MET A 934 30.56 -39.63 15.56
CA MET A 934 29.79 -38.61 16.30
C MET A 934 29.29 -37.47 15.40
N GLY A 935 29.30 -37.66 14.07
CA GLY A 935 28.84 -36.64 13.12
C GLY A 935 27.38 -36.25 13.34
N GLN A 936 27.12 -34.93 13.34
CA GLN A 936 25.74 -34.42 13.43
C GLN A 936 24.98 -34.81 12.16
N ARG A 937 23.77 -35.36 12.33
CA ARG A 937 22.86 -35.58 11.21
C ARG A 937 22.33 -34.22 10.76
N VAL A 938 22.42 -33.94 9.46
CA VAL A 938 21.94 -32.70 8.85
C VAL A 938 21.02 -33.09 7.69
N GLY A 939 19.74 -32.78 7.85
CA GLY A 939 18.66 -33.09 6.92
C GLY A 939 18.81 -32.47 5.53
N ALA A 940 17.87 -32.81 4.65
CA ALA A 940 17.88 -32.39 3.25
C ALA A 940 18.09 -30.88 3.10
N ILE A 941 18.90 -30.49 2.10
CA ILE A 941 19.21 -29.08 1.83
C ILE A 941 17.93 -28.36 1.41
N SER A 942 17.59 -27.26 2.08
CA SER A 942 16.38 -26.47 1.81
C SER A 942 16.65 -25.28 0.89
N CYS A 943 17.79 -24.61 1.08
CA CYS A 943 18.17 -23.43 0.33
C CYS A 943 19.70 -23.31 0.15
N LEU A 944 20.08 -22.62 -0.92
CA LEU A 944 21.47 -22.29 -1.28
C LEU A 944 21.52 -20.83 -1.72
N ALA A 945 22.62 -20.14 -1.41
CA ALA A 945 22.89 -18.81 -1.92
C ALA A 945 24.39 -18.56 -2.08
N PHE A 946 24.83 -18.05 -3.22
CA PHE A 946 26.15 -17.47 -3.39
C PHE A 946 26.16 -16.01 -2.93
N HIS A 947 27.30 -15.56 -2.42
CA HIS A 947 27.55 -14.14 -2.21
C HIS A 947 27.74 -13.44 -3.59
N PRO A 948 27.20 -12.24 -3.84
CA PRO A 948 27.18 -11.63 -5.17
C PRO A 948 28.55 -11.23 -5.73
N HIS A 949 29.57 -11.10 -4.87
CA HIS A 949 30.96 -10.82 -5.26
C HIS A 949 31.93 -11.94 -4.85
N TRP A 950 32.17 -12.16 -3.55
CA TRP A 950 33.00 -13.26 -3.06
C TRP A 950 32.48 -14.64 -3.48
N PRO A 951 33.37 -15.62 -3.75
CA PRO A 951 33.00 -17.03 -3.87
C PRO A 951 32.75 -17.63 -2.47
N HIS A 952 31.63 -17.24 -1.86
CA HIS A 952 31.13 -17.81 -0.62
C HIS A 952 29.76 -18.42 -0.88
N LEU A 953 29.51 -19.61 -0.33
CA LEU A 953 28.27 -20.35 -0.50
C LEU A 953 27.62 -20.57 0.86
N ALA A 954 26.43 -20.02 1.06
CA ALA A 954 25.57 -20.34 2.19
C ALA A 954 24.72 -21.59 1.89
N VAL A 955 24.60 -22.46 2.88
CA VAL A 955 23.84 -23.72 2.79
C VAL A 955 22.89 -23.83 3.99
N GLY A 956 21.59 -23.83 3.71
CA GLY A 956 20.53 -24.03 4.69
C GLY A 956 19.94 -25.45 4.61
N SER A 957 19.60 -26.01 5.77
CA SER A 957 19.13 -27.39 5.92
C SER A 957 17.76 -27.47 6.60
N ASN A 958 17.01 -28.55 6.35
CA ASN A 958 15.75 -28.81 7.05
C ASN A 958 15.92 -28.99 8.58
N ASP A 959 17.14 -29.25 9.08
CA ASP A 959 17.42 -29.50 10.50
C ASP A 959 17.83 -28.22 11.24
N TYR A 960 17.31 -27.06 10.80
CA TYR A 960 17.52 -25.73 11.38
C TYR A 960 18.96 -25.18 11.30
N TYR A 961 19.92 -25.90 10.71
CA TYR A 961 21.29 -25.40 10.54
C TYR A 961 21.46 -24.54 9.29
N ILE A 962 22.20 -23.45 9.45
CA ILE A 962 22.73 -22.56 8.41
C ILE A 962 24.27 -22.59 8.50
N SER A 963 24.95 -22.63 7.35
CA SER A 963 26.40 -22.63 7.27
C SER A 963 26.90 -21.81 6.08
N VAL A 964 28.17 -21.37 6.12
CA VAL A 964 28.85 -20.70 5.00
C VAL A 964 30.20 -21.36 4.73
N TYR A 965 30.49 -21.60 3.45
CA TYR A 965 31.72 -22.21 2.94
C TYR A 965 32.51 -21.23 2.06
N SER A 966 33.84 -21.32 2.12
CA SER A 966 34.77 -20.45 1.39
C SER A 966 35.90 -21.23 0.67
N VAL A 967 36.65 -20.52 -0.18
CA VAL A 967 37.71 -21.06 -1.07
C VAL A 967 39.09 -21.08 -0.41
N GLU A 968 39.39 -20.12 0.47
CA GLU A 968 40.69 -19.97 1.12
C GLU A 968 40.54 -20.16 2.63
N LYS A 969 41.33 -21.06 3.22
CA LYS A 969 41.36 -21.24 4.68
C LYS A 969 41.75 -19.93 5.35
N ARG A 970 40.90 -19.42 6.26
CA ARG A 970 41.35 -18.37 7.19
C ARG A 970 42.51 -18.91 8.01
N ILE A 971 43.67 -18.26 7.89
CA ILE A 971 44.76 -18.41 8.88
C ILE A 971 44.20 -17.81 10.18
N ARG A 972 43.92 -18.67 11.16
CA ARG A 972 43.42 -18.31 12.49
C ARG A 972 44.56 -17.88 13.40
#